data_AF-C3JCE1-F1
#
_entry.id   AF-C3JCE1-F1
#
_cell.length_a   1.000
_cell.length_b   1.000
_cell.length_c   1.000
_cell.angle_alpha   90.00
_cell.angle_beta   90.00
_cell.angle_gamma   90.00
#
_symmetry.space_group_name_H-M   'P 1'
#
loop_
_entity.id
_entity.type
_entity.pdbx_description
1 polymer ?
#
loop_
_entity_poly.entity_id
_entity_poly.type
_entity_poly.pdbx_seq_one_letter_code
_entity_poly.pdbx_strand_id
1 'polypeptide(L)'
;MCLLIYCGFLSSLSLSAQQQGWKISLAPPALESPTNVTSNSFTATWSNVSVQQKNSDGTPWNEVFFRSIITREIEAKEDGLYKIANAVIKPNPEGTRKQVSFVQTTLNGQLSQPDWSTALLYWTPDGFSINAKDLEGSGLPIDMIGANARLTSPIMDLSNGDRKYTVEFTAKALQASGQSVKMKIFGYGEELNYLGGVPGIKDISLPNDGKAHKFSFDFEGGTWCNRIVIEINEFAEVEFSGDLSVKQQLKKGDKSFRSTYYLIIPFQDAKADCENPGDVPSGPERYRVKYSYDFSKDSNTFPIDPRCLDLQSAQTEGERIAYRMLYANNMPSYGGRRSLNKSMYSEPAYFDNVEEVNNYLYVGYCTYEAPNYEAIEPAGPSWAGYHGGAIRLTKELLKEHVGSKVVGIRLASAACFQENQVNDNPGYYDVKLPCIFLAKTVQTLDKTDINNPKVITPWEPIEITPVGKFKDGWNSLFFENPYLITEDSEFFAGAYGYDAAAKGGILVRSYQSPGEDPNSAWTGTNWGTYKISEAEFNSRVSQGDGPLLMQIIIEPKNVDPMIQNRGELRGLTAPSFIFTDEDLKPTVDLFNSGIKAISKVKIETDLGGKKQEQIIELTKSLPSSLNQNVELQAINHEGISGKVKLTVKLLEVNGIALKTPSSQTAELELLRRDEVFERTTLVEVFTSEACQYCPSGVKWMEDLINKSENEKIRKNLAVVSHHSFFAPDFMEHPYSKGLAPFYGVRNASGDISLVKPSSPTNMFNRMPLPALGDAKGKNGSVYSIVNNQAELEKIADYAKRNPASVRLEVKPWFKKDEKKLNVLVEGRASARLDRSRPVYLTIMVTQDQIAPRDQKYASSPIPGFVHTNVLRYVDDGGFKGTELKFDENGDFKIVKEISIQSTNAATGRLPENTILLEGDNKTLEDAMKQTNVIAFLHYYQELPTNDNVENNDKRLLGNEVLNAAQRRVSFTSFDGVEKIAHQNVHVTVQDGSIQVNVPYTDLQVYDMAGRMISASGIQEGVYAVRLELTDGSVIFTKVIAK
;
A
#
# COMPACT_ATOMS: atom_id res chain seq x y z
N MET A 1 -20.22 15.07 26.44
CA MET A 1 -19.01 14.36 25.98
C MET A 1 -18.78 14.49 24.48
N CYS A 2 -19.82 14.44 23.64
CA CYS A 2 -19.71 14.78 22.21
C CYS A 2 -19.25 16.23 21.94
N LEU A 3 -19.52 17.19 22.84
CA LEU A 3 -18.95 18.55 22.76
C LEU A 3 -17.44 18.63 23.07
N LEU A 4 -16.84 17.64 23.74
CA LEU A 4 -15.39 17.57 23.92
C LEU A 4 -14.68 17.01 22.68
N ILE A 5 -15.42 16.35 21.79
CA ILE A 5 -14.91 15.73 20.56
C ILE A 5 -14.99 16.73 19.38
N TYR A 6 -15.91 17.69 19.41
CA TYR A 6 -16.06 18.73 18.38
C TYR A 6 -15.24 20.01 18.62
N CYS A 7 -14.68 20.22 19.81
CA CYS A 7 -13.71 21.30 20.07
C CYS A 7 -12.31 20.78 19.71
N GLY A 8 -11.90 20.97 18.46
CA GLY A 8 -10.69 20.46 17.82
C GLY A 8 -9.32 20.87 18.38
N PHE A 9 -9.13 20.90 19.70
CA PHE A 9 -7.84 21.07 20.38
C PHE A 9 -7.75 20.21 21.66
N LEU A 10 -7.94 18.89 21.54
CA LEU A 10 -7.53 17.94 22.58
C LEU A 10 -6.00 17.69 22.54
N SER A 11 -5.20 18.76 22.65
CA SER A 11 -3.84 18.67 23.22
C SER A 11 -3.84 18.81 24.74
N SER A 12 -4.91 19.36 25.31
CA SER A 12 -5.06 19.51 26.77
C SER A 12 -6.33 18.83 27.23
N LEU A 13 -6.22 17.51 27.43
CA LEU A 13 -7.02 16.88 28.46
C LEU A 13 -6.84 17.72 29.74
N SER A 14 -7.93 18.06 30.43
CA SER A 14 -7.83 18.59 31.79
C SER A 14 -6.91 17.66 32.60
N LEU A 15 -6.15 18.18 33.57
CA LEU A 15 -5.30 17.33 34.44
C LEU A 15 -6.07 16.09 34.96
N SER A 16 -7.40 16.18 35.12
CA SER A 16 -8.28 15.08 35.50
C SER A 16 -8.41 13.93 34.48
N ALA A 17 -8.21 14.17 33.18
CA ALA A 17 -8.31 13.13 32.15
C ALA A 17 -6.97 12.45 31.81
N GLN A 18 -5.85 12.94 32.32
CA GLN A 18 -4.55 12.23 32.27
C GLN A 18 -4.48 11.07 33.29
N GLN A 19 -5.42 10.98 34.24
CA GLN A 19 -5.46 9.92 35.25
C GLN A 19 -5.84 8.52 34.72
N GLN A 20 -6.26 8.37 33.45
CA GLN A 20 -6.65 7.06 32.89
C GLN A 20 -6.08 6.81 31.47
N GLY A 21 -4.97 6.07 31.37
CA GLY A 21 -4.83 5.01 30.35
C GLY A 21 -4.29 5.32 28.95
N TRP A 22 -3.57 6.42 28.69
CA TRP A 22 -2.91 6.65 27.39
C TRP A 22 -1.40 6.34 27.44
N LYS A 23 -0.86 5.78 26.34
CA LYS A 23 0.56 5.41 26.23
C LYS A 23 1.13 5.69 24.84
N ILE A 24 2.42 6.01 24.79
CA ILE A 24 3.18 5.96 23.53
C ILE A 24 3.58 4.52 23.31
N SER A 25 3.02 3.91 22.27
CA SER A 25 3.31 2.53 21.88
C SER A 25 2.99 2.29 20.40
N LEU A 26 2.93 3.37 19.63
CA LEU A 26 2.75 3.33 18.18
C LEU A 26 3.98 3.96 17.54
N ALA A 27 4.39 3.36 16.42
CA ALA A 27 5.43 3.87 15.56
C ALA A 27 5.14 5.29 15.05
N PRO A 28 6.14 6.16 14.84
CA PRO A 28 5.93 7.40 14.11
C PRO A 28 5.54 7.12 12.64
N PRO A 29 4.61 7.91 12.07
CA PRO A 29 4.29 7.85 10.65
C PRO A 29 5.51 8.13 9.78
N ALA A 30 5.59 7.48 8.62
CA ALA A 30 6.58 7.82 7.60
C ALA A 30 5.97 8.85 6.64
N LEU A 31 6.64 9.99 6.45
CA LEU A 31 6.14 11.08 5.61
C LEU A 31 6.76 11.04 4.22
N GLU A 32 5.97 11.50 3.24
CA GLU A 32 6.50 11.89 1.94
C GLU A 32 6.73 13.40 1.88
N SER A 33 7.38 13.84 0.82
CA SER A 33 7.53 15.26 0.54
C SER A 33 6.17 15.92 0.26
N PRO A 34 5.90 17.15 0.76
CA PRO A 34 4.64 17.83 0.48
C PRO A 34 4.51 18.11 -1.03
N THR A 35 3.30 17.99 -1.57
CA THR A 35 2.95 18.25 -2.98
C THR A 35 1.87 19.33 -3.06
N ASN A 36 1.63 19.88 -4.27
CA ASN A 36 0.62 20.92 -4.52
C ASN A 36 0.72 22.13 -3.57
N VAL A 37 1.95 22.54 -3.23
CA VAL A 37 2.21 23.61 -2.27
C VAL A 37 1.83 24.97 -2.85
N THR A 38 1.03 25.73 -2.12
CA THR A 38 0.72 27.14 -2.37
C THR A 38 1.07 27.97 -1.13
N SER A 39 0.76 29.26 -1.12
CA SER A 39 1.01 30.12 0.05
C SER A 39 0.17 29.75 1.27
N ASN A 40 -0.91 28.98 1.12
CA ASN A 40 -1.83 28.63 2.19
C ASN A 40 -2.44 27.22 2.08
N SER A 41 -1.88 26.36 1.22
CA SER A 41 -2.33 24.96 1.08
C SER A 41 -1.19 24.05 0.63
N PHE A 42 -1.35 22.76 0.87
CA PHE A 42 -0.50 21.69 0.36
C PHE A 42 -1.22 20.35 0.51
N THR A 43 -0.70 19.30 -0.08
CA THR A 43 -1.12 17.92 0.18
C THR A 43 -0.06 17.21 1.04
N ALA A 44 -0.49 16.69 2.19
CA ALA A 44 0.33 15.82 3.03
C ALA A 44 0.07 14.36 2.67
N THR A 45 1.13 13.56 2.61
CA THR A 45 1.05 12.10 2.41
C THR A 45 1.88 11.39 3.47
N TRP A 46 1.36 10.30 4.02
CA TRP A 46 2.03 9.49 5.04
C TRP A 46 1.63 8.02 4.97
N SER A 47 2.44 7.16 5.59
CA SER A 47 2.21 5.72 5.74
C SER A 47 2.64 5.26 7.14
N ASN A 48 2.74 3.94 7.36
CA ASN A 48 3.19 3.35 8.62
C ASN A 48 2.27 3.63 9.81
N VAL A 49 0.96 3.55 9.56
CA VAL A 49 -0.09 3.76 10.56
C VAL A 49 -1.01 2.54 10.62
N SER A 50 -1.56 2.28 11.80
CA SER A 50 -2.56 1.22 11.94
C SER A 50 -3.84 1.60 11.18
N VAL A 51 -4.38 0.68 10.39
CA VAL A 51 -5.67 0.87 9.70
C VAL A 51 -6.83 0.91 10.70
N GLN A 52 -7.90 1.63 10.37
CA GLN A 52 -9.15 1.58 11.12
C GLN A 52 -9.92 0.31 10.75
N GLN A 53 -10.01 -0.64 11.67
CA GLN A 53 -10.76 -1.87 11.51
C GLN A 53 -12.22 -1.67 11.92
N LYS A 54 -13.11 -2.43 11.29
CA LYS A 54 -14.55 -2.43 11.62
C LYS A 54 -14.93 -3.77 12.21
N ASN A 55 -15.82 -3.74 13.19
CA ASN A 55 -16.57 -4.91 13.65
C ASN A 55 -17.52 -5.39 12.54
N SER A 56 -18.05 -6.60 12.67
CA SER A 56 -19.01 -7.18 11.73
C SER A 56 -20.30 -6.37 11.55
N ASP A 57 -20.63 -5.50 12.52
CA ASP A 57 -21.78 -4.59 12.48
C ASP A 57 -21.47 -3.23 11.82
N GLY A 58 -20.25 -3.04 11.30
CA GLY A 58 -19.79 -1.82 10.65
C GLY A 58 -19.30 -0.73 11.61
N THR A 59 -19.39 -0.93 12.93
CA THR A 59 -18.83 0.01 13.92
C THR A 59 -17.30 -0.10 13.95
N PRO A 60 -16.54 0.98 14.21
CA PRO A 60 -15.09 0.89 14.33
C PRO A 60 -14.69 -0.02 15.51
N TRP A 61 -13.90 -1.05 15.24
CA TRP A 61 -13.24 -1.86 16.28
C TRP A 61 -12.22 -1.02 17.04
N ASN A 62 -11.53 -0.15 16.29
CA ASN A 62 -10.68 0.90 16.79
C ASN A 62 -11.00 2.21 16.07
N GLU A 63 -10.78 3.34 16.72
CA GLU A 63 -10.89 4.67 16.09
C GLU A 63 -9.49 5.25 15.88
N VAL A 64 -9.19 5.60 14.63
CA VAL A 64 -7.90 6.22 14.27
C VAL A 64 -8.13 7.69 13.97
N PHE A 65 -7.18 8.55 14.35
CA PHE A 65 -7.17 9.95 13.93
C PHE A 65 -5.74 10.45 13.80
N PHE A 66 -5.54 11.41 12.91
CA PHE A 66 -4.23 11.97 12.61
C PHE A 66 -4.12 13.38 13.18
N ARG A 67 -2.90 13.80 13.48
CA ARG A 67 -2.60 15.18 13.85
C ARG A 67 -1.44 15.65 12.99
N SER A 68 -1.69 16.71 12.23
CA SER A 68 -0.69 17.37 11.41
C SER A 68 -0.27 18.66 12.07
N ILE A 69 1.03 18.94 12.07
CA ILE A 69 1.57 20.25 12.46
C ILE A 69 2.48 20.78 11.37
N ILE A 70 2.41 22.09 11.14
CA ILE A 70 3.41 22.83 10.38
C ILE A 70 4.35 23.45 11.40
N THR A 71 5.66 23.32 11.17
CA THR A 71 6.71 23.77 12.08
C THR A 71 7.67 24.73 11.41
N ARG A 72 8.19 25.66 12.21
CA ARG A 72 9.43 26.39 11.93
C ARG A 72 10.56 25.67 12.66
N GLU A 73 11.45 25.04 11.90
CA GLU A 73 12.59 24.27 12.36
C GLU A 73 13.82 25.19 12.48
N ILE A 74 14.45 25.18 13.64
CA ILE A 74 15.59 26.01 14.04
C ILE A 74 16.82 25.11 14.14
N GLU A 75 17.95 25.59 13.62
CA GLU A 75 19.26 24.96 13.84
C GLU A 75 20.22 25.99 14.43
N ALA A 76 20.75 25.70 15.62
CA ALA A 76 21.69 26.58 16.28
C ALA A 76 23.01 26.64 15.51
N LYS A 77 23.41 27.84 15.07
CA LYS A 77 24.65 28.05 14.32
C LYS A 77 25.87 28.28 15.24
N GLU A 78 25.61 28.64 16.49
CA GLU A 78 26.59 28.85 17.54
C GLU A 78 25.98 28.49 18.90
N ASP A 79 26.82 28.38 19.93
CA ASP A 79 26.34 28.15 21.30
C ASP A 79 25.70 29.45 21.83
N GLY A 80 24.46 29.38 22.30
CA GLY A 80 23.75 30.61 22.70
C GLY A 80 22.34 30.41 23.22
N LEU A 81 21.74 31.52 23.68
CA LEU A 81 20.35 31.56 24.11
C LEU A 81 19.46 31.87 22.90
N TYR A 82 18.71 30.87 22.44
CA TYR A 82 17.80 30.99 21.31
C TYR A 82 16.38 31.24 21.77
N LYS A 83 15.67 32.11 21.04
CA LYS A 83 14.24 32.34 21.22
C LYS A 83 13.46 31.31 20.40
N ILE A 84 13.04 30.22 21.04
CA ILE A 84 12.32 29.14 20.37
C ILE A 84 10.94 29.61 19.91
N ALA A 85 10.24 30.35 20.78
CA ALA A 85 9.04 31.11 20.45
C ALA A 85 9.22 32.56 20.89
N ASN A 86 8.79 33.51 20.04
CA ASN A 86 8.87 34.94 20.30
C ASN A 86 7.74 35.66 19.58
N ALA A 87 6.58 35.72 20.22
CA ALA A 87 5.40 36.38 19.69
C ALA A 87 5.29 37.81 20.21
N VAL A 88 5.21 38.77 19.30
CA VAL A 88 4.95 40.19 19.60
C VAL A 88 3.44 40.40 19.58
N ILE A 89 2.89 40.93 20.68
CA ILE A 89 1.48 41.27 20.81
C ILE A 89 1.21 42.61 20.12
N LYS A 90 0.28 42.58 19.16
CA LYS A 90 -0.19 43.75 18.43
C LYS A 90 -1.39 44.37 19.16
N PRO A 91 -1.42 45.70 19.36
CA PRO A 91 -2.59 46.38 19.88
C PRO A 91 -3.78 46.27 18.93
N ASN A 92 -5.01 46.42 19.43
CA ASN A 92 -6.18 46.54 18.57
C ASN A 92 -6.04 47.78 17.66
N PRO A 93 -6.06 47.62 16.31
CA PRO A 93 -5.99 48.75 15.40
C PRO A 93 -7.11 49.79 15.61
N GLU A 94 -8.27 49.36 16.09
CA GLU A 94 -9.42 50.23 16.38
C GLU A 94 -9.26 50.99 17.71
N GLY A 95 -8.23 50.71 18.51
CA GLY A 95 -7.96 51.38 19.79
C GLY A 95 -9.03 51.18 20.87
N THR A 96 -9.93 50.21 20.69
CA THR A 96 -11.08 49.95 21.58
C THR A 96 -11.07 48.52 22.11
N ARG A 97 -11.84 48.26 23.17
CA ARG A 97 -12.06 46.89 23.66
C ARG A 97 -13.14 46.20 22.82
N LYS A 98 -12.88 44.97 22.34
CA LYS A 98 -13.80 44.24 21.45
C LYS A 98 -13.81 42.74 21.76
N GLN A 99 -14.99 42.13 21.92
CA GLN A 99 -15.10 40.68 22.09
C GLN A 99 -14.81 39.98 20.76
N VAL A 100 -14.01 38.91 20.81
CA VAL A 100 -13.53 38.21 19.61
C VAL A 100 -14.05 36.79 19.57
N SER A 101 -13.87 36.03 20.66
CA SER A 101 -14.30 34.64 20.73
C SER A 101 -14.53 34.23 22.18
N PHE A 102 -15.67 33.63 22.45
CA PHE A 102 -15.94 33.01 23.76
C PHE A 102 -15.32 31.61 23.85
N VAL A 103 -15.23 30.90 22.74
CA VAL A 103 -14.61 29.57 22.62
C VAL A 103 -13.12 29.69 22.27
N GLN A 104 -12.39 28.57 22.37
CA GLN A 104 -10.98 28.54 22.01
C GLN A 104 -10.76 28.91 20.53
N THR A 105 -9.83 29.83 20.28
CA THR A 105 -9.46 30.31 18.96
C THR A 105 -7.96 30.62 18.89
N THR A 106 -7.42 30.71 17.69
CA THR A 106 -6.02 31.09 17.44
C THR A 106 -5.85 32.61 17.53
N LEU A 107 -4.71 33.07 18.03
CA LEU A 107 -4.34 34.48 18.18
C LEU A 107 -3.57 35.04 16.96
N ASN A 108 -3.68 34.39 15.80
CA ASN A 108 -2.91 34.74 14.60
C ASN A 108 -3.06 36.23 14.20
N GLY A 109 -4.24 36.83 14.35
CA GLY A 109 -4.44 38.25 14.03
C GLY A 109 -3.71 39.23 14.96
N GLN A 110 -3.42 38.82 16.20
CA GLN A 110 -2.91 39.68 17.27
C GLN A 110 -1.45 39.39 17.61
N LEU A 111 -0.91 38.27 17.15
CA LEU A 111 0.47 37.89 17.41
C LEU A 111 1.28 37.86 16.11
N SER A 112 2.55 38.26 16.19
CA SER A 112 3.50 38.10 15.08
C SER A 112 3.69 36.62 14.70
N GLN A 113 3.63 35.74 15.70
CA GLN A 113 3.82 34.30 15.56
C GLN A 113 2.48 33.54 15.64
N PRO A 114 2.16 32.69 14.65
CA PRO A 114 0.96 31.85 14.67
C PRO A 114 0.93 30.75 15.75
N ASP A 115 -0.20 30.06 15.88
CA ASP A 115 -0.46 28.85 16.71
C ASP A 115 -0.55 29.02 18.23
N TRP A 116 -0.53 30.27 18.71
CA TRP A 116 -0.98 30.59 20.06
C TRP A 116 -2.51 30.54 20.12
N SER A 117 -3.07 30.02 21.20
CA SER A 117 -4.53 29.95 21.35
C SER A 117 -5.01 30.29 22.75
N THR A 118 -6.24 30.79 22.83
CA THR A 118 -6.95 31.11 24.07
C THR A 118 -8.47 31.05 23.85
N ALA A 119 -9.24 31.04 24.93
CA ALA A 119 -10.68 31.28 24.94
C ALA A 119 -10.99 32.59 25.68
N LEU A 120 -12.27 32.98 25.73
CA LEU A 120 -12.74 34.21 26.41
C LEU A 120 -11.97 35.48 25.98
N LEU A 121 -11.71 35.55 24.68
CA LEU A 121 -10.80 36.51 24.06
C LEU A 121 -11.48 37.85 23.79
N TYR A 122 -10.84 38.91 24.28
CA TYR A 122 -11.12 40.29 23.91
C TYR A 122 -9.86 40.94 23.34
N TRP A 123 -10.00 41.74 22.29
CA TRP A 123 -8.96 42.69 21.91
C TRP A 123 -9.01 43.90 22.82
N THR A 124 -7.85 44.47 23.12
CA THR A 124 -7.70 45.67 23.92
C THR A 124 -6.82 46.69 23.21
N PRO A 125 -6.82 47.98 23.64
CA PRO A 125 -5.97 49.00 23.03
C PRO A 125 -4.48 48.67 23.10
N ASP A 126 -4.05 47.88 24.09
CA ASP A 126 -2.63 47.56 24.33
C ASP A 126 -2.27 46.10 23.95
N GLY A 127 -3.25 45.27 23.55
CA GLY A 127 -3.03 43.88 23.20
C GLY A 127 -4.32 43.04 23.18
N PHE A 128 -4.37 41.99 24.00
CA PHE A 128 -5.56 41.17 24.17
C PHE A 128 -5.77 40.78 25.64
N SER A 129 -7.01 40.54 26.03
CA SER A 129 -7.36 40.03 27.36
C SER A 129 -8.11 38.70 27.29
N ILE A 130 -7.97 37.94 28.37
CA ILE A 130 -8.73 36.73 28.66
C ILE A 130 -9.68 37.09 29.81
N ASN A 131 -10.98 37.08 29.53
CA ASN A 131 -12.00 37.55 30.47
C ASN A 131 -12.68 36.38 31.20
N ALA A 132 -11.99 35.81 32.18
CA ALA A 132 -12.58 34.76 33.04
C ALA A 132 -13.74 35.29 33.90
N LYS A 133 -13.88 36.61 34.06
CA LYS A 133 -14.99 37.23 34.79
C LYS A 133 -16.35 36.91 34.16
N ASP A 134 -16.40 36.72 32.83
CA ASP A 134 -17.64 36.35 32.13
C ASP A 134 -18.19 34.97 32.54
N LEU A 135 -17.36 34.14 33.19
CA LEU A 135 -17.78 32.87 33.75
C LEU A 135 -18.42 33.00 35.14
N GLU A 136 -18.38 34.18 35.76
CA GLU A 136 -18.94 34.40 37.10
C GLU A 136 -20.47 34.17 37.06
N GLY A 137 -20.95 33.25 37.91
CA GLY A 137 -22.36 32.84 37.90
C GLY A 137 -22.72 31.73 36.90
N SER A 138 -21.77 31.21 36.12
CA SER A 138 -22.00 30.07 35.19
C SER A 138 -22.25 28.72 35.88
N GLY A 139 -22.00 28.62 37.19
CA GLY A 139 -22.05 27.37 37.95
C GLY A 139 -20.80 26.48 37.81
N LEU A 140 -19.77 26.92 37.09
CA LEU A 140 -18.49 26.22 37.01
C LEU A 140 -17.76 26.23 38.36
N PRO A 141 -17.21 25.08 38.81
CA PRO A 141 -16.33 25.03 39.97
C PRO A 141 -15.11 25.95 39.80
N ILE A 142 -14.68 26.61 40.88
CA ILE A 142 -13.60 27.61 40.85
C ILE A 142 -12.26 27.03 40.35
N ASP A 143 -12.02 25.75 40.63
CA ASP A 143 -10.88 24.96 40.18
C ASP A 143 -10.93 24.58 38.69
N MET A 144 -12.08 24.76 38.02
CA MET A 144 -12.22 24.56 36.58
C MET A 144 -12.07 25.85 35.77
N ILE A 145 -11.94 27.02 36.40
CA ILE A 145 -11.82 28.30 35.71
C ILE A 145 -10.56 28.31 34.84
N GLY A 146 -9.39 27.94 35.40
CA GLY A 146 -8.12 27.93 34.68
C GLY A 146 -8.12 27.04 33.44
N ALA A 147 -8.85 25.93 33.46
CA ALA A 147 -8.99 25.05 32.29
C ALA A 147 -9.73 25.73 31.12
N ASN A 148 -10.59 26.70 31.40
CA ASN A 148 -11.37 27.44 30.41
C ASN A 148 -10.77 28.82 30.09
N ALA A 149 -10.06 29.44 31.04
CA ALA A 149 -9.43 30.75 30.91
C ALA A 149 -7.89 30.62 30.93
N ARG A 150 -7.32 30.31 29.77
CA ARG A 150 -5.87 30.09 29.64
C ARG A 150 -5.31 30.49 28.29
N LEU A 151 -4.07 30.94 28.31
CA LEU A 151 -3.22 31.08 27.13
C LEU A 151 -2.40 29.80 26.94
N THR A 152 -2.42 29.26 25.72
CA THR A 152 -1.64 28.07 25.34
C THR A 152 -0.64 28.42 24.25
N SER A 153 0.63 28.08 24.47
CA SER A 153 1.69 28.27 23.48
C SER A 153 1.58 27.29 22.31
N PRO A 154 2.29 27.53 21.20
CA PRO A 154 2.60 26.50 20.22
C PRO A 154 3.30 25.29 20.85
N ILE A 155 3.35 24.18 20.10
CA ILE A 155 4.16 23.00 20.42
C ILE A 155 5.61 23.35 20.10
N MET A 156 6.53 23.01 21.01
CA MET A 156 7.95 23.31 20.88
C MET A 156 8.83 22.10 21.19
N ASP A 157 9.96 21.98 20.50
CA ASP A 157 11.03 21.07 20.92
C ASP A 157 11.99 21.80 21.87
N LEU A 158 11.88 21.45 23.14
CA LEU A 158 12.74 21.93 24.22
C LEU A 158 13.60 20.79 24.82
N SER A 159 13.80 19.70 24.07
CA SER A 159 14.51 18.50 24.55
C SER A 159 16.04 18.54 24.38
N ASN A 160 16.55 19.49 23.60
CA ASN A 160 17.98 19.65 23.36
C ASN A 160 18.65 20.54 24.42
N GLY A 161 19.96 20.75 24.30
CA GLY A 161 20.75 21.48 25.29
C GLY A 161 20.75 20.81 26.67
N ASP A 162 20.54 21.60 27.72
CA ASP A 162 20.43 21.15 29.12
C ASP A 162 18.98 20.84 29.55
N ARG A 163 18.03 20.89 28.60
CA ARG A 163 16.59 20.71 28.83
C ARG A 163 16.00 21.75 29.80
N LYS A 164 16.63 22.93 29.90
CA LYS A 164 16.08 24.09 30.62
C LYS A 164 15.55 25.12 29.65
N TYR A 165 14.54 25.86 30.09
CA TYR A 165 13.96 26.93 29.29
C TYR A 165 13.37 28.03 30.18
N THR A 166 13.35 29.25 29.65
CA THR A 166 12.82 30.43 30.33
C THR A 166 11.58 30.92 29.60
N VAL A 167 10.51 31.22 30.33
CA VAL A 167 9.28 31.82 29.80
C VAL A 167 9.14 33.25 30.30
N GLU A 168 8.92 34.20 29.38
CA GLU A 168 8.73 35.61 29.70
C GLU A 168 7.44 36.15 29.09
N PHE A 169 6.70 36.95 29.85
CA PHE A 169 5.49 37.65 29.39
C PHE A 169 5.20 38.89 30.22
N THR A 170 4.34 39.78 29.71
CA THR A 170 3.81 40.94 30.45
C THR A 170 2.30 40.83 30.59
N ALA A 171 1.78 41.10 31.78
CA ALA A 171 0.34 41.07 32.04
C ALA A 171 -0.13 42.20 32.98
N LYS A 172 -1.39 42.63 32.85
CA LYS A 172 -2.07 43.52 33.81
C LYS A 172 -3.48 43.04 34.10
N ALA A 173 -3.95 43.23 35.33
CA ALA A 173 -5.34 42.97 35.67
C ALA A 173 -6.21 44.15 35.20
N LEU A 174 -7.28 43.85 34.45
CA LEU A 174 -8.29 44.83 34.05
C LEU A 174 -9.49 44.82 35.01
N GLN A 175 -9.86 43.64 35.50
CA GLN A 175 -10.99 43.46 36.41
C GLN A 175 -10.73 42.26 37.32
N ALA A 176 -10.89 42.42 38.64
CA ALA A 176 -10.89 41.32 39.60
C ALA A 176 -11.62 41.72 40.89
N SER A 177 -12.11 40.74 41.65
CA SER A 177 -12.78 41.00 42.94
C SER A 177 -11.79 41.20 44.09
N GLY A 178 -10.59 40.62 44.00
CA GLY A 178 -9.53 40.70 45.02
C GLY A 178 -8.49 41.80 44.79
N GLN A 179 -7.52 41.91 45.72
CA GLN A 179 -6.34 42.79 45.58
C GLN A 179 -5.30 42.26 44.56
N SER A 180 -5.43 41.01 44.15
CA SER A 180 -4.56 40.35 43.17
C SER A 180 -5.31 39.22 42.48
N VAL A 181 -4.96 38.94 41.22
CA VAL A 181 -5.47 37.81 40.45
C VAL A 181 -4.56 36.60 40.63
N LYS A 182 -5.13 35.45 40.98
CA LYS A 182 -4.40 34.18 41.06
C LYS A 182 -4.24 33.56 39.67
N MET A 183 -3.00 33.29 39.28
CA MET A 183 -2.66 32.65 38.01
C MET A 183 -1.72 31.46 38.24
N LYS A 184 -1.64 30.55 37.27
CA LYS A 184 -0.65 29.47 37.24
C LYS A 184 0.07 29.45 35.92
N ILE A 185 1.36 29.09 35.94
CA ILE A 185 2.12 28.77 34.74
C ILE A 185 2.80 27.42 34.89
N PHE A 186 2.77 26.63 33.83
CA PHE A 186 3.51 25.37 33.75
C PHE A 186 3.81 25.01 32.30
N GLY A 187 4.83 24.18 32.11
CA GLY A 187 5.05 23.49 30.85
C GLY A 187 4.90 21.98 31.01
N TYR A 188 4.45 21.32 29.96
CA TYR A 188 4.31 19.86 29.93
C TYR A 188 4.59 19.32 28.52
N GLY A 189 5.09 18.09 28.47
CA GLY A 189 5.28 17.35 27.23
C GLY A 189 4.02 16.57 26.83
N GLU A 190 3.57 16.73 25.59
CA GLU A 190 2.46 15.92 25.01
C GLU A 190 2.82 14.44 24.80
N GLU A 191 4.04 14.04 25.14
CA GLU A 191 4.55 12.68 25.08
C GLU A 191 4.64 11.98 26.45
N LEU A 192 4.40 12.72 27.54
CA LEU A 192 4.55 12.21 28.91
C LEU A 192 3.19 12.00 29.59
N ASN A 193 3.10 10.94 30.39
CA ASN A 193 1.95 10.70 31.25
C ASN A 193 2.25 11.17 32.69
N TYR A 194 1.47 12.14 33.19
CA TYR A 194 1.67 12.77 34.49
C TYR A 194 0.66 12.25 35.53
N LEU A 195 0.85 11.00 35.98
CA LEU A 195 -0.06 10.33 36.93
C LEU A 195 -0.19 11.06 38.29
N GLY A 196 0.77 11.91 38.66
CA GLY A 196 0.77 12.72 39.88
C GLY A 196 0.53 14.22 39.67
N GLY A 197 0.13 14.64 38.47
CA GLY A 197 0.05 16.06 38.06
C GLY A 197 1.34 16.56 37.40
N VAL A 198 1.23 17.70 36.71
CA VAL A 198 2.36 18.29 35.96
C VAL A 198 3.41 18.82 36.94
N PRO A 199 4.69 18.41 36.83
CA PRO A 199 5.75 18.92 37.69
C PRO A 199 6.10 20.37 37.34
N GLY A 200 6.64 21.11 38.31
CA GLY A 200 7.18 22.45 38.05
C GLY A 200 6.15 23.57 37.92
N ILE A 201 4.87 23.33 38.27
CA ILE A 201 3.83 24.38 38.31
C ILE A 201 4.28 25.54 39.21
N LYS A 202 4.16 26.77 38.72
CA LYS A 202 4.40 28.01 39.47
C LYS A 202 3.07 28.75 39.67
N ASP A 203 2.73 29.02 40.92
CA ASP A 203 1.64 29.94 41.26
C ASP A 203 2.12 31.39 41.13
N ILE A 204 1.29 32.23 40.53
CA ILE A 204 1.57 33.65 40.27
C ILE A 204 0.46 34.48 40.92
N SER A 205 0.84 35.59 41.56
CA SER A 205 -0.08 36.60 42.07
C SER A 205 0.12 37.90 41.31
N LEU A 206 -0.81 38.23 40.41
CA LEU A 206 -0.78 39.47 39.62
C LEU A 206 -1.50 40.59 40.40
N PRO A 207 -0.84 41.72 40.74
CA PRO A 207 -1.50 42.82 41.43
C PRO A 207 -2.70 43.37 40.65
N ASN A 208 -3.81 43.64 41.34
CA ASN A 208 -4.99 44.32 40.77
C ASN A 208 -4.83 45.85 40.91
N ASP A 209 -3.77 46.40 40.30
CA ASP A 209 -3.40 47.82 40.37
C ASP A 209 -3.53 48.57 39.03
N GLY A 210 -4.03 47.87 37.99
CA GLY A 210 -4.18 48.39 36.64
C GLY A 210 -2.87 48.62 35.88
N LYS A 211 -1.71 48.20 36.42
CA LYS A 211 -0.40 48.40 35.80
C LYS A 211 0.11 47.11 35.15
N ALA A 212 0.97 47.26 34.15
CA ALA A 212 1.65 46.14 33.49
C ALA A 212 2.83 45.63 34.33
N HIS A 213 2.88 44.32 34.54
CA HIS A 213 3.93 43.62 35.29
C HIS A 213 4.61 42.61 34.37
N LYS A 214 5.96 42.59 34.39
CA LYS A 214 6.77 41.63 33.64
C LYS A 214 7.06 40.40 34.49
N PHE A 215 6.94 39.22 33.88
CA PHE A 215 7.22 37.93 34.51
C PHE A 215 8.29 37.18 33.73
N SER A 216 9.14 36.45 34.45
CA SER A 216 10.19 35.58 33.91
C SER A 216 10.32 34.35 34.80
N PHE A 217 10.22 33.15 34.21
CA PHE A 217 10.24 31.88 34.94
C PHE A 217 11.13 30.86 34.25
N ASP A 218 12.04 30.26 35.02
CA ASP A 218 12.85 29.14 34.57
C ASP A 218 12.18 27.79 34.89
N PHE A 219 12.27 26.89 33.94
CA PHE A 219 11.77 25.52 34.02
C PHE A 219 12.87 24.53 33.65
N GLU A 220 12.76 23.34 34.24
CA GLU A 220 13.62 22.18 33.94
C GLU A 220 12.77 21.06 33.35
N GLY A 221 13.40 20.18 32.58
CA GLY A 221 12.74 18.99 32.04
C GLY A 221 12.01 19.24 30.73
N GLY A 222 12.46 20.21 29.94
CA GLY A 222 11.98 20.45 28.58
C GLY A 222 11.93 19.15 27.76
N THR A 223 10.86 19.04 26.97
CA THR A 223 10.55 17.85 26.19
C THR A 223 10.45 18.19 24.72
N TRP A 224 10.37 17.18 23.85
CA TRP A 224 10.43 17.42 22.40
C TRP A 224 9.06 17.79 21.79
N CYS A 225 7.99 17.65 22.58
CA CYS A 225 6.62 18.06 22.25
C CYS A 225 6.03 18.92 23.37
N ASN A 226 6.77 19.94 23.79
CA ASN A 226 6.46 20.72 24.98
C ASN A 226 5.45 21.83 24.67
N ARG A 227 4.47 22.02 25.56
CA ARG A 227 3.59 23.20 25.58
C ARG A 227 3.72 23.95 26.88
N ILE A 228 3.47 25.25 26.83
CA ILE A 228 3.36 26.13 27.99
C ILE A 228 1.91 26.60 28.11
N VAL A 229 1.40 26.57 29.34
CA VAL A 229 0.05 27.02 29.68
C VAL A 229 0.13 28.07 30.77
N ILE A 230 -0.59 29.17 30.59
CA ILE A 230 -0.82 30.21 31.60
C ILE A 230 -2.31 30.25 31.89
N GLU A 231 -2.70 29.84 33.10
CA GLU A 231 -4.09 29.77 33.56
C GLU A 231 -4.45 30.96 34.45
N ILE A 232 -5.65 31.49 34.26
CA ILE A 232 -6.28 32.45 35.16
C ILE A 232 -7.22 31.65 36.08
N ASN A 233 -6.85 31.53 37.36
CA ASN A 233 -7.52 30.66 38.33
C ASN A 233 -8.47 31.41 39.27
N GLU A 234 -9.10 32.46 38.73
CA GLU A 234 -10.05 33.33 39.43
C GLU A 234 -10.99 33.99 38.40
N PHE A 235 -12.18 34.42 38.83
CA PHE A 235 -13.05 35.27 38.04
C PHE A 235 -12.44 36.68 37.89
N ALA A 236 -11.57 36.83 36.90
CA ALA A 236 -10.85 38.06 36.58
C ALA A 236 -10.66 38.24 35.06
N GLU A 237 -10.44 39.48 34.64
CA GLU A 237 -9.97 39.81 33.29
C GLU A 237 -8.49 40.20 33.35
N VAL A 238 -7.65 39.48 32.61
CA VAL A 238 -6.20 39.73 32.51
C VAL A 238 -5.84 40.07 31.08
N GLU A 239 -5.17 41.20 30.88
CA GLU A 239 -4.63 41.63 29.60
C GLU A 239 -3.15 41.25 29.49
N PHE A 240 -2.77 40.74 28.32
CA PHE A 240 -1.40 40.47 27.90
C PHE A 240 -0.94 41.52 26.86
N SER A 241 0.29 42.00 27.01
CA SER A 241 0.90 42.99 26.11
C SER A 241 2.41 42.77 25.97
N GLY A 242 3.04 43.48 25.04
CA GLY A 242 4.48 43.34 24.76
C GLY A 242 4.82 42.02 24.08
N ASP A 243 5.80 41.30 24.63
CA ASP A 243 6.30 40.05 24.04
C ASP A 243 5.93 38.83 24.90
N LEU A 244 5.63 37.73 24.21
CA LEU A 244 5.56 36.37 24.77
C LEU A 244 6.75 35.59 24.24
N SER A 245 7.71 35.24 25.11
CA SER A 245 8.92 34.54 24.66
C SER A 245 9.23 33.28 25.47
N VAL A 246 9.74 32.29 24.76
CA VAL A 246 10.25 31.03 25.30
C VAL A 246 11.67 30.88 24.78
N LYS A 247 12.63 30.80 25.70
CA LYS A 247 14.06 30.79 25.38
C LYS A 247 14.70 29.50 25.88
N GLN A 248 15.65 28.98 25.12
CA GLN A 248 16.43 27.81 25.49
C GLN A 248 17.89 28.01 25.12
N GLN A 249 18.80 27.54 25.97
CA GLN A 249 20.22 27.49 25.65
C GLN A 249 20.49 26.30 24.71
N LEU A 250 21.01 26.58 23.52
CA LEU A 250 21.37 25.56 22.52
C LEU A 250 22.87 25.58 22.24
N LYS A 251 23.40 24.44 21.81
CA LYS A 251 24.76 24.30 21.27
C LYS A 251 24.73 24.30 19.75
N LYS A 252 25.83 24.67 19.11
CA LYS A 252 25.98 24.59 17.65
C LYS A 252 25.62 23.19 17.14
N GLY A 253 24.70 23.14 16.17
CA GLY A 253 24.18 21.92 15.57
C GLY A 253 22.94 21.35 16.26
N ASP A 254 22.59 21.83 17.46
CA ASP A 254 21.31 21.48 18.08
C ASP A 254 20.16 21.97 17.20
N LYS A 255 19.13 21.15 17.09
CA LYS A 255 17.88 21.50 16.40
C LYS A 255 16.80 21.84 17.43
N SER A 256 15.80 22.60 17.03
CA SER A 256 14.58 22.83 17.81
C SER A 256 13.48 23.19 16.83
N PHE A 257 12.23 23.26 17.27
CA PHE A 257 11.16 23.78 16.45
C PHE A 257 10.06 24.42 17.30
N ARG A 258 9.23 25.19 16.62
CA ARG A 258 7.91 25.60 17.09
C ARG A 258 6.86 25.31 16.04
N SER A 259 5.65 24.91 16.44
CA SER A 259 4.52 24.85 15.50
C SER A 259 4.03 26.25 15.13
N THR A 260 3.57 26.38 13.89
CA THR A 260 2.86 27.55 13.35
C THR A 260 1.45 27.22 12.92
N TYR A 261 1.13 25.93 12.83
CA TYR A 261 -0.22 25.46 12.56
C TYR A 261 -0.40 24.05 13.13
N TYR A 262 -1.60 23.74 13.61
CA TYR A 262 -1.97 22.45 14.15
C TYR A 262 -3.39 22.09 13.68
N LEU A 263 -3.57 20.87 13.17
CA LEU A 263 -4.85 20.34 12.75
C LEU A 263 -5.00 18.87 13.14
N ILE A 264 -6.19 18.50 13.64
CA ILE A 264 -6.61 17.10 13.79
C ILE A 264 -7.37 16.72 12.52
N ILE A 265 -6.93 15.65 11.86
CA ILE A 265 -7.57 15.11 10.66
C ILE A 265 -8.31 13.84 11.07
N PRO A 266 -9.66 13.84 11.04
CA PRO A 266 -10.44 12.63 11.21
C PRO A 266 -10.09 11.59 10.14
N PHE A 267 -10.09 10.30 10.50
CA PHE A 267 -9.69 9.23 9.58
C PHE A 267 -10.51 9.22 8.29
N GLN A 268 -11.82 9.50 8.37
CA GLN A 268 -12.70 9.55 7.21
C GLN A 268 -12.38 10.67 6.23
N ASP A 269 -11.65 11.70 6.66
CA ASP A 269 -11.28 12.83 5.78
C ASP A 269 -9.95 12.60 5.08
N ALA A 270 -9.15 11.62 5.55
CA ALA A 270 -7.93 11.17 4.91
C ALA A 270 -8.25 10.18 3.78
N LYS A 271 -7.65 10.40 2.61
CA LYS A 271 -7.82 9.54 1.45
C LYS A 271 -6.75 8.45 1.47
N ALA A 272 -7.17 7.19 1.51
CA ALA A 272 -6.29 6.04 1.31
C ALA A 272 -6.00 5.82 -0.19
N ASP A 273 -4.86 5.20 -0.49
CA ASP A 273 -4.48 4.75 -1.82
C ASP A 273 -5.15 3.43 -2.26
N CYS A 274 -6.03 2.89 -1.41
CA CYS A 274 -6.86 1.73 -1.67
C CYS A 274 -8.31 1.96 -1.20
N GLU A 275 -9.27 1.27 -1.80
CA GLU A 275 -10.70 1.49 -1.52
C GLU A 275 -11.13 1.00 -0.13
N ASN A 276 -10.58 -0.14 0.33
CA ASN A 276 -10.96 -0.75 1.61
C ASN A 276 -9.71 -1.08 2.46
N PRO A 277 -9.08 -0.08 3.10
CA PRO A 277 -7.88 -0.30 3.91
C PRO A 277 -8.10 -1.24 5.11
N GLY A 278 -9.35 -1.38 5.59
CA GLY A 278 -9.70 -2.31 6.67
C GLY A 278 -9.69 -3.79 6.26
N ASP A 279 -9.73 -4.09 4.96
CA ASP A 279 -9.73 -5.46 4.41
C ASP A 279 -8.30 -5.96 4.09
N VAL A 280 -7.30 -5.10 4.24
CA VAL A 280 -5.89 -5.49 4.08
C VAL A 280 -5.55 -6.54 5.15
N PRO A 281 -4.95 -7.69 4.80
CA PRO A 281 -4.60 -8.74 5.74
C PRO A 281 -3.87 -8.20 6.97
N SER A 282 -4.04 -8.87 8.12
CA SER A 282 -3.45 -8.44 9.40
C SER A 282 -1.91 -8.52 9.46
N GLY A 283 -1.26 -8.75 8.33
CA GLY A 283 0.19 -8.71 8.15
C GLY A 283 0.75 -7.29 7.95
N PRO A 284 2.05 -7.18 7.67
CA PRO A 284 2.75 -5.91 7.51
C PRO A 284 2.27 -5.08 6.31
N GLU A 285 1.54 -5.66 5.37
CA GLU A 285 0.94 -4.97 4.23
C GLU A 285 0.03 -3.82 4.67
N ARG A 286 -0.65 -3.95 5.81
CA ARG A 286 -1.55 -2.91 6.34
C ARG A 286 -0.83 -1.59 6.66
N TYR A 287 0.46 -1.63 6.95
CA TYR A 287 1.27 -0.44 7.26
C TYR A 287 1.83 0.25 6.02
N ARG A 288 1.72 -0.40 4.84
CA ARG A 288 2.11 0.19 3.55
C ARG A 288 1.03 1.10 2.96
N VAL A 289 -0.20 0.99 3.43
CA VAL A 289 -1.32 1.84 2.99
C VAL A 289 -0.91 3.30 3.16
N LYS A 290 -0.98 4.05 2.05
CA LYS A 290 -0.69 5.48 2.05
C LYS A 290 -1.96 6.25 2.28
N TYR A 291 -1.88 7.22 3.18
CA TYR A 291 -2.93 8.17 3.47
C TYR A 291 -2.50 9.56 2.99
N SER A 292 -3.46 10.32 2.50
CA SER A 292 -3.24 11.68 2.04
C SER A 292 -4.34 12.63 2.50
N TYR A 293 -3.98 13.89 2.71
CA TYR A 293 -4.92 14.96 3.06
C TYR A 293 -4.55 16.24 2.33
N ASP A 294 -5.54 16.82 1.65
CA ASP A 294 -5.40 18.09 0.95
C ASP A 294 -5.89 19.25 1.83
N PHE A 295 -4.97 20.15 2.19
CA PHE A 295 -5.24 21.33 3.01
C PHE A 295 -5.90 22.47 2.21
N SER A 296 -6.21 22.27 0.92
CA SER A 296 -6.99 23.22 0.12
C SER A 296 -8.49 23.26 0.45
N LYS A 297 -9.02 22.24 1.14
CA LYS A 297 -10.46 22.07 1.36
C LYS A 297 -11.08 23.25 2.12
N ASP A 298 -12.18 23.79 1.57
CA ASP A 298 -13.08 24.79 2.20
C ASP A 298 -13.65 24.33 3.56
N SER A 299 -13.48 23.07 3.94
CA SER A 299 -13.96 22.45 5.18
C SER A 299 -13.00 22.58 6.37
N ASN A 300 -11.81 23.18 6.21
CA ASN A 300 -10.90 23.39 7.33
C ASN A 300 -11.53 24.35 8.35
N THR A 301 -11.71 23.91 9.59
CA THR A 301 -12.23 24.76 10.68
C THR A 301 -11.37 26.00 10.90
N PHE A 302 -10.07 25.91 10.58
CA PHE A 302 -9.12 27.02 10.59
C PHE A 302 -8.26 26.97 9.33
N PRO A 303 -8.43 27.88 8.35
CA PRO A 303 -7.55 27.98 7.19
C PRO A 303 -6.10 28.20 7.61
N ILE A 304 -5.15 27.74 6.79
CA ILE A 304 -3.73 27.98 7.04
C ILE A 304 -3.44 29.47 6.81
N ASP A 305 -2.89 30.15 7.82
CA ASP A 305 -2.39 31.51 7.70
C ASP A 305 -1.19 31.52 6.73
N PRO A 306 -1.13 32.42 5.73
CA PRO A 306 -0.03 32.43 4.76
C PRO A 306 1.36 32.53 5.38
N ARG A 307 1.49 33.13 6.58
CA ARG A 307 2.77 33.19 7.32
C ARG A 307 3.27 31.82 7.77
N CYS A 308 2.41 30.79 7.79
CA CYS A 308 2.82 29.44 8.14
C CYS A 308 3.62 28.75 7.03
N LEU A 309 3.48 29.19 5.78
CA LEU A 309 4.17 28.64 4.61
C LEU A 309 5.07 29.69 3.92
N ASP A 310 5.42 30.77 4.62
CA ASP A 310 6.34 31.80 4.12
C ASP A 310 7.81 31.35 4.22
N LEU A 311 8.25 30.66 3.17
CA LEU A 311 9.61 30.12 3.01
C LEU A 311 10.67 31.23 3.03
N GLN A 312 10.37 32.42 2.49
CA GLN A 312 11.34 33.51 2.41
C GLN A 312 11.62 34.12 3.80
N SER A 313 10.57 34.32 4.59
CA SER A 313 10.71 34.72 6.00
C SER A 313 11.48 33.66 6.79
N ALA A 314 11.19 32.37 6.57
CA ALA A 314 11.90 31.28 7.25
C ALA A 314 13.40 31.36 6.99
N GLN A 315 13.76 31.45 5.71
CA GLN A 315 15.15 31.49 5.28
C GLN A 315 15.88 32.73 5.83
N THR A 316 15.21 33.88 5.88
CA THR A 316 15.78 35.13 6.43
C THR A 316 16.05 35.01 7.93
N GLU A 317 15.20 34.27 8.65
CA GLU A 317 15.33 33.99 10.08
C GLU A 317 16.30 32.82 10.36
N GLY A 318 16.86 32.18 9.31
CA GLY A 318 17.73 31.01 9.45
C GLY A 318 16.98 29.72 9.81
N GLU A 319 15.67 29.69 9.55
CA GLU A 319 14.75 28.61 9.86
C GLU A 319 14.26 27.89 8.59
N ARG A 320 13.66 26.72 8.76
CA ARG A 320 13.03 25.95 7.67
C ARG A 320 11.59 25.61 8.01
N ILE A 321 10.77 25.41 6.99
CA ILE A 321 9.37 25.00 7.18
C ILE A 321 9.24 23.51 6.91
N ALA A 322 8.60 22.79 7.82
CA ALA A 322 8.30 21.37 7.67
C ALA A 322 6.87 21.05 8.11
N TYR A 323 6.37 19.89 7.70
CA TYR A 323 5.22 19.28 8.36
C TYR A 323 5.62 17.99 9.07
N ARG A 324 4.92 17.71 10.17
CA ARG A 324 5.07 16.48 10.96
C ARG A 324 3.69 15.88 11.18
N MET A 325 3.64 14.55 11.22
CA MET A 325 2.40 13.81 11.49
C MET A 325 2.54 12.97 12.74
N LEU A 326 1.44 12.83 13.46
CA LEU A 326 1.26 11.80 14.47
C LEU A 326 -0.11 11.15 14.26
N TYR A 327 -0.29 9.93 14.74
CA TYR A 327 -1.59 9.30 14.79
C TYR A 327 -1.89 8.73 16.17
N ALA A 328 -3.17 8.65 16.49
CA ALA A 328 -3.65 7.99 17.68
C ALA A 328 -4.66 6.91 17.31
N ASN A 329 -4.72 5.89 18.17
CA ASN A 329 -5.54 4.72 18.01
C ASN A 329 -6.26 4.44 19.34
N ASN A 330 -7.59 4.54 19.33
CA ASN A 330 -8.45 4.32 20.49
C ASN A 330 -9.18 2.98 20.35
N MET A 331 -9.03 2.09 21.34
CA MET A 331 -9.64 0.75 21.35
C MET A 331 -10.59 0.60 22.55
N PRO A 332 -11.92 0.77 22.38
CA PRO A 332 -12.87 0.74 23.49
C PRO A 332 -13.21 -0.66 24.04
N SER A 333 -12.96 -1.72 23.26
CA SER A 333 -13.60 -3.04 23.40
C SER A 333 -13.00 -3.99 24.47
N TYR A 334 -11.90 -3.62 25.14
CA TYR A 334 -11.31 -4.44 26.22
C TYR A 334 -11.63 -3.88 27.63
N GLY A 335 -12.77 -4.29 28.19
CA GLY A 335 -13.00 -4.29 29.65
C GLY A 335 -13.20 -2.92 30.33
N GLY A 336 -13.72 -1.91 29.61
CA GLY A 336 -14.09 -0.62 30.21
C GLY A 336 -12.93 0.34 30.47
N ARG A 337 -11.73 0.06 29.96
CA ARG A 337 -10.59 0.99 29.99
C ARG A 337 -10.43 1.67 28.64
N ARG A 338 -10.62 2.99 28.59
CA ARG A 338 -10.25 3.81 27.44
C ARG A 338 -8.74 3.75 27.27
N SER A 339 -8.26 2.91 26.36
CA SER A 339 -6.83 2.78 26.07
C SER A 339 -6.53 3.57 24.80
N LEU A 340 -5.97 4.76 24.97
CA LEU A 340 -5.56 5.62 23.87
C LEU A 340 -4.07 5.41 23.61
N ASN A 341 -3.72 4.82 22.48
CA ASN A 341 -2.33 4.70 22.06
C ASN A 341 -2.01 5.87 21.11
N LYS A 342 -0.84 6.46 21.26
CA LYS A 342 -0.39 7.60 20.43
C LYS A 342 0.97 7.26 19.82
N SER A 343 1.20 7.71 18.59
CA SER A 343 2.53 7.70 17.99
C SER A 343 3.37 8.88 18.48
N MET A 344 4.67 8.75 18.32
CA MET A 344 5.55 9.91 18.28
C MET A 344 5.25 10.73 17.01
N TYR A 345 5.61 12.02 16.99
CA TYR A 345 5.71 12.76 15.73
C TYR A 345 6.75 12.14 14.82
N SER A 346 6.45 12.17 13.53
CA SER A 346 7.36 11.77 12.47
C SER A 346 8.61 12.65 12.40
N GLU A 347 9.64 12.14 11.72
CA GLU A 347 10.67 12.99 11.10
C GLU A 347 10.01 14.08 10.22
N PRO A 348 10.62 15.27 10.11
CA PRO A 348 10.03 16.38 9.37
C PRO A 348 10.07 16.14 7.87
N ALA A 349 8.98 16.48 7.18
CA ALA A 349 8.97 16.61 5.72
C ALA A 349 9.04 18.09 5.35
N TYR A 350 10.18 18.50 4.79
CA TYR A 350 10.46 19.90 4.47
C TYR A 350 9.72 20.40 3.23
N PHE A 351 9.33 21.68 3.27
CA PHE A 351 8.71 22.38 2.14
C PHE A 351 9.74 22.99 1.18
N ASP A 352 10.98 23.18 1.64
CA ASP A 352 12.08 23.65 0.82
C ASP A 352 12.87 22.49 0.18
N ASN A 353 13.67 22.82 -0.84
CA ASN A 353 14.59 21.90 -1.52
C ASN A 353 16.04 22.16 -1.09
N VAL A 354 16.27 22.56 0.17
CA VAL A 354 17.63 22.82 0.66
C VAL A 354 18.41 21.51 0.70
N GLU A 355 19.53 21.47 -0.02
CA GLU A 355 20.46 20.33 0.01
C GLU A 355 21.10 20.25 1.40
N GLU A 356 20.85 19.15 2.10
CA GLU A 356 21.57 18.85 3.34
C GLU A 356 23.04 18.64 3.02
N VAL A 357 23.94 19.29 3.78
CA VAL A 357 25.38 19.10 3.61
C VAL A 357 25.73 17.69 4.03
N ASN A 358 25.99 16.83 3.05
CA ASN A 358 26.51 15.49 3.26
C ASN A 358 27.94 15.42 2.73
N ASN A 359 28.82 14.77 3.48
CA ASN A 359 30.21 14.49 3.07
C ASN A 359 30.51 12.99 3.05
N TYR A 360 29.49 12.14 3.25
CA TYR A 360 29.66 10.72 3.50
C TYR A 360 28.92 9.87 2.47
N LEU A 361 29.42 8.66 2.27
CA LEU A 361 28.73 7.59 1.57
C LEU A 361 28.06 6.68 2.59
N TYR A 362 26.90 6.12 2.24
CA TYR A 362 26.20 5.13 3.05
C TYR A 362 26.22 3.79 2.33
N VAL A 363 26.83 2.79 2.94
CA VAL A 363 27.08 1.48 2.31
C VAL A 363 26.51 0.37 3.18
N GLY A 364 25.74 -0.54 2.58
CA GLY A 364 25.09 -1.64 3.29
C GLY A 364 24.22 -2.47 2.35
N TYR A 365 23.39 -3.31 2.94
CA TYR A 365 22.49 -4.21 2.21
C TYR A 365 21.07 -3.66 2.01
N CYS A 366 20.77 -2.52 2.66
CA CYS A 366 19.52 -1.81 2.48
C CYS A 366 19.78 -0.44 1.82
N THR A 367 18.77 0.06 1.13
CA THR A 367 18.65 1.49 0.83
C THR A 367 17.93 2.18 1.98
N TYR A 368 17.71 3.48 1.88
CA TYR A 368 16.67 4.06 2.69
C TYR A 368 15.35 3.37 2.38
N GLU A 369 14.69 2.95 3.45
CA GLU A 369 13.33 2.45 3.45
C GLU A 369 12.64 3.13 4.63
N ALA A 370 11.35 3.40 4.48
CA ALA A 370 10.53 3.82 5.61
C ALA A 370 10.55 2.70 6.67
N PRO A 371 11.01 2.95 7.90
CA PRO A 371 11.07 1.91 8.92
C PRO A 371 9.68 1.30 9.17
N ASN A 372 9.57 -0.02 9.00
CA ASN A 372 8.36 -0.76 9.35
C ASN A 372 8.52 -1.35 10.76
N TYR A 373 7.79 -0.81 11.72
CA TYR A 373 7.93 -1.21 13.11
C TYR A 373 7.21 -2.53 13.46
N GLU A 374 6.64 -3.25 12.49
CA GLU A 374 6.32 -4.67 12.70
C GLU A 374 7.52 -5.57 12.40
N ALA A 375 8.50 -5.05 11.67
CA ALA A 375 9.68 -5.78 11.23
C ALA A 375 10.85 -5.46 12.18
N ILE A 376 10.67 -5.67 13.48
CA ILE A 376 11.68 -5.34 14.47
C ILE A 376 12.45 -6.60 14.87
N GLU A 377 13.77 -6.47 14.96
CA GLU A 377 14.69 -7.52 15.35
C GLU A 377 15.47 -7.17 16.63
N PRO A 378 15.75 -8.18 17.48
CA PRO A 378 15.30 -9.58 17.39
C PRO A 378 13.78 -9.76 17.65
N ALA A 379 13.13 -10.58 16.84
CA ALA A 379 11.72 -10.97 17.03
C ALA A 379 11.57 -12.03 18.15
N GLY A 380 11.18 -11.61 19.36
CA GLY A 380 11.05 -12.45 20.55
C GLY A 380 12.40 -12.76 21.23
N PRO A 381 12.46 -13.01 22.56
CA PRO A 381 11.40 -13.33 23.53
C PRO A 381 11.12 -12.18 24.54
N SER A 382 10.01 -12.30 25.28
CA SER A 382 9.49 -11.30 26.24
C SER A 382 10.24 -11.32 27.59
N TRP A 383 11.51 -10.94 27.63
CA TRP A 383 12.27 -10.74 28.86
C TRP A 383 13.18 -9.52 28.76
N ALA A 384 13.43 -8.87 29.90
CA ALA A 384 14.25 -7.67 29.95
C ALA A 384 15.72 -8.05 29.73
N GLY A 385 16.38 -7.45 28.75
CA GLY A 385 17.60 -8.02 28.19
C GLY A 385 18.38 -7.13 27.27
N TYR A 386 19.59 -7.56 26.91
CA TYR A 386 20.34 -6.90 25.86
C TYR A 386 20.09 -7.53 24.49
N HIS A 387 19.78 -6.66 23.53
CA HIS A 387 19.43 -7.02 22.17
C HIS A 387 20.21 -6.15 21.18
N GLY A 388 20.47 -6.69 20.01
CA GLY A 388 21.00 -5.91 18.91
C GLY A 388 21.14 -6.73 17.65
N GLY A 389 21.94 -6.21 16.74
CA GLY A 389 22.14 -6.83 15.44
C GLY A 389 23.30 -6.22 14.69
N ALA A 390 23.74 -6.94 13.68
CA ALA A 390 24.88 -6.56 12.85
C ALA A 390 24.67 -6.97 11.39
N ILE A 391 25.32 -6.21 10.52
CA ILE A 391 25.52 -6.55 9.11
C ILE A 391 26.97 -6.97 8.90
N ARG A 392 27.23 -7.94 8.01
CA ARG A 392 28.59 -8.36 7.65
C ARG A 392 29.05 -7.63 6.39
N LEU A 393 30.09 -6.81 6.48
CA LEU A 393 30.64 -6.07 5.34
C LEU A 393 31.73 -6.93 4.69
N THR A 394 31.42 -7.50 3.53
CA THR A 394 32.35 -8.37 2.79
C THR A 394 33.41 -7.56 2.05
N LYS A 395 34.52 -8.22 1.72
CA LYS A 395 35.59 -7.65 0.87
C LYS A 395 35.04 -7.13 -0.47
N GLU A 396 34.07 -7.83 -1.06
CA GLU A 396 33.45 -7.44 -2.33
C GLU A 396 32.64 -6.15 -2.21
N LEU A 397 31.89 -5.97 -1.12
CA LEU A 397 31.13 -4.74 -0.87
C LEU A 397 32.06 -3.55 -0.57
N LEU A 398 33.21 -3.79 0.06
CA LEU A 398 34.17 -2.75 0.46
C LEU A 398 35.22 -2.42 -0.62
N LYS A 399 35.30 -3.19 -1.71
CA LYS A 399 36.38 -3.10 -2.71
C LYS A 399 36.54 -1.70 -3.31
N GLU A 400 35.44 -0.98 -3.55
CA GLU A 400 35.45 0.37 -4.14
C GLU A 400 35.80 1.45 -3.12
N HIS A 401 35.89 1.10 -1.84
CA HIS A 401 36.08 2.01 -0.73
C HIS A 401 37.46 1.85 -0.06
N VAL A 402 38.36 1.03 -0.62
CA VAL A 402 39.73 0.87 -0.13
C VAL A 402 40.44 2.22 -0.02
N GLY A 403 41.02 2.49 1.16
CA GLY A 403 41.67 3.74 1.52
C GLY A 403 40.73 4.81 2.10
N SER A 404 39.42 4.60 2.08
CA SER A 404 38.42 5.42 2.77
C SER A 404 38.29 5.03 4.23
N LYS A 405 37.58 5.82 5.05
CA LYS A 405 37.38 5.53 6.47
C LYS A 405 35.92 5.27 6.80
N VAL A 406 35.65 4.23 7.57
CA VAL A 406 34.36 4.07 8.25
C VAL A 406 34.35 5.00 9.45
N VAL A 407 33.43 5.96 9.46
CA VAL A 407 33.31 6.98 10.52
C VAL A 407 32.09 6.75 11.42
N GLY A 408 31.18 5.85 11.05
CA GLY A 408 29.96 5.62 11.82
C GLY A 408 29.04 4.53 11.25
N ILE A 409 27.86 4.42 11.84
CA ILE A 409 26.76 3.55 11.42
C ILE A 409 25.47 4.37 11.32
N ARG A 410 24.72 4.14 10.26
CA ARG A 410 23.34 4.60 10.08
C ARG A 410 22.39 3.41 10.25
N LEU A 411 21.40 3.48 11.15
CA LEU A 411 20.49 2.37 11.44
C LEU A 411 19.08 2.82 11.84
N ALA A 412 18.05 2.05 11.49
CA ALA A 412 16.69 2.30 11.95
C ALA A 412 16.38 1.58 13.27
N SER A 413 15.79 2.29 14.23
CA SER A 413 15.44 1.78 15.57
C SER A 413 13.96 2.00 15.88
N ALA A 414 13.38 1.08 16.68
CA ALA A 414 12.02 1.11 17.20
C ALA A 414 11.97 1.48 18.69
N ALA A 415 12.56 2.62 19.03
CA ALA A 415 12.68 3.08 20.42
C ALA A 415 11.33 3.30 21.13
N CYS A 416 10.26 3.66 20.42
CA CYS A 416 8.93 3.94 20.98
C CYS A 416 8.26 2.72 21.59
N PHE A 417 8.73 1.52 21.26
CA PHE A 417 8.25 0.27 21.85
C PHE A 417 9.08 -0.17 23.06
N GLN A 418 10.15 0.54 23.38
CA GLN A 418 11.09 0.17 24.43
C GLN A 418 10.98 1.15 25.61
N GLU A 419 10.85 0.62 26.82
CA GLU A 419 10.94 1.39 28.06
C GLU A 419 12.42 1.39 28.49
N ASN A 420 13.05 2.57 28.51
CA ASN A 420 14.44 2.79 28.93
C ASN A 420 15.48 1.90 28.24
N GLN A 421 16.02 2.38 27.12
CA GLN A 421 17.13 1.75 26.40
C GLN A 421 18.48 1.77 27.14
N VAL A 422 18.53 2.52 28.25
CA VAL A 422 19.69 2.73 29.12
C VAL A 422 19.42 2.02 30.44
N ASN A 423 20.42 1.33 30.98
CA ASN A 423 20.32 0.78 32.32
C ASN A 423 20.55 1.88 33.37
N ASP A 424 19.47 2.43 33.92
CA ASP A 424 19.49 3.53 34.90
C ASP A 424 19.92 3.10 36.32
N ASN A 425 20.32 1.84 36.53
CA ASN A 425 20.81 1.34 37.82
C ASN A 425 22.31 0.99 37.75
N PRO A 426 23.22 2.00 37.76
CA PRO A 426 24.65 1.85 37.47
C PRO A 426 25.45 1.15 38.59
N GLY A 427 24.81 0.59 39.61
CA GLY A 427 25.47 0.09 40.82
C GLY A 427 26.40 -1.12 40.64
N TYR A 428 26.43 -1.78 39.48
CA TYR A 428 27.18 -3.03 39.30
C TYR A 428 27.87 -3.24 37.93
N TYR A 429 27.68 -2.38 36.91
CA TYR A 429 28.10 -2.69 35.54
C TYR A 429 28.73 -1.49 34.82
N ASP A 430 29.99 -1.63 34.40
CA ASP A 430 30.79 -0.56 33.80
C ASP A 430 30.81 -0.66 32.26
N VAL A 431 29.64 -0.57 31.61
CA VAL A 431 29.54 -0.25 30.17
C VAL A 431 28.30 0.60 29.92
N LYS A 432 28.50 1.83 29.43
CA LYS A 432 27.43 2.74 28.99
C LYS A 432 26.81 2.21 27.68
N LEU A 433 25.80 1.36 27.79
CA LEU A 433 24.96 0.91 26.66
C LEU A 433 23.66 1.72 26.65
N PRO A 434 23.13 2.13 25.47
CA PRO A 434 23.38 1.57 24.14
C PRO A 434 24.71 1.96 23.47
N CYS A 435 25.16 1.20 22.47
CA CYS A 435 26.36 1.50 21.67
C CYS A 435 26.23 1.08 20.20
N ILE A 436 27.13 1.62 19.38
CA ILE A 436 27.46 1.11 18.03
C ILE A 436 28.84 0.45 18.03
N PHE A 437 29.10 -0.49 17.12
CA PHE A 437 30.38 -1.20 17.07
C PHE A 437 30.82 -1.60 15.66
N LEU A 438 32.14 -1.77 15.50
CA LEU A 438 32.78 -2.59 14.47
C LEU A 438 33.49 -3.78 15.12
N ALA A 439 33.44 -4.95 14.48
CA ALA A 439 34.11 -6.15 14.98
C ALA A 439 34.61 -7.02 13.82
N LYS A 440 35.82 -7.60 13.93
CA LYS A 440 36.29 -8.59 12.93
C LYS A 440 35.42 -9.86 12.98
N THR A 441 35.08 -10.28 14.20
CA THR A 441 34.21 -11.41 14.45
C THR A 441 33.20 -11.08 15.54
N VAL A 442 31.99 -11.60 15.39
CA VAL A 442 30.96 -11.60 16.44
C VAL A 442 30.94 -12.95 17.15
N GLN A 443 30.53 -12.98 18.42
CA GLN A 443 30.48 -14.22 19.17
C GLN A 443 29.39 -15.16 18.64
N THR A 444 29.77 -16.39 18.31
CA THR A 444 28.85 -17.46 17.91
C THR A 444 29.08 -18.72 18.72
N LEU A 445 28.03 -19.50 18.99
CA LEU A 445 28.04 -20.69 19.83
C LEU A 445 27.45 -21.91 19.11
N ASP A 446 28.01 -23.08 19.36
CA ASP A 446 27.41 -24.39 19.08
C ASP A 446 26.54 -24.78 20.29
N LYS A 447 25.25 -25.00 20.02
CA LYS A 447 24.24 -25.40 21.02
C LYS A 447 23.73 -26.83 20.84
N THR A 448 24.46 -27.68 20.14
CA THR A 448 24.12 -29.12 20.04
C THR A 448 23.98 -29.75 21.43
N ASP A 449 24.74 -29.26 22.43
CA ASP A 449 24.50 -29.50 23.85
C ASP A 449 24.05 -28.20 24.55
N ILE A 450 22.76 -28.09 24.85
CA ILE A 450 22.16 -26.90 25.47
C ILE A 450 22.71 -26.60 26.87
N ASN A 451 23.25 -27.59 27.57
CA ASN A 451 23.79 -27.41 28.93
C ASN A 451 25.27 -27.02 28.92
N ASN A 452 25.95 -27.16 27.78
CA ASN A 452 27.36 -26.84 27.63
C ASN A 452 27.64 -26.23 26.25
N PRO A 453 27.12 -25.02 25.97
CA PRO A 453 27.33 -24.35 24.70
C PRO A 453 28.81 -24.06 24.49
N LYS A 454 29.33 -24.35 23.29
CA LYS A 454 30.74 -24.13 22.95
C LYS A 454 30.90 -22.91 22.06
N VAL A 455 31.82 -22.02 22.40
CA VAL A 455 32.17 -20.88 21.54
C VAL A 455 32.78 -21.40 20.24
N ILE A 456 32.16 -21.07 19.10
CA ILE A 456 32.68 -21.36 17.76
C ILE A 456 33.61 -20.22 17.33
N THR A 457 33.11 -19.00 17.41
CA THR A 457 33.86 -17.79 17.07
C THR A 457 33.81 -16.85 18.26
N PRO A 458 34.95 -16.38 18.79
CA PRO A 458 34.96 -15.37 19.85
C PRO A 458 34.62 -13.98 19.28
N TRP A 459 34.18 -13.08 20.16
CA TRP A 459 34.04 -11.66 19.83
C TRP A 459 35.42 -10.99 19.70
N GLU A 460 35.69 -10.32 18.57
CA GLU A 460 36.91 -9.54 18.35
C GLU A 460 36.53 -8.12 17.88
N PRO A 461 36.45 -7.12 18.79
CA PRO A 461 36.03 -5.77 18.46
C PRO A 461 37.15 -5.00 17.74
N ILE A 462 36.74 -4.10 16.87
CA ILE A 462 37.60 -3.08 16.24
C ILE A 462 37.38 -1.73 16.95
N GLU A 463 36.13 -1.33 17.13
CA GLU A 463 35.74 -0.05 17.74
C GLU A 463 34.35 -0.21 18.41
N ILE A 464 34.15 0.41 19.57
CA ILE A 464 32.88 0.43 20.29
C ILE A 464 32.66 1.85 20.81
N THR A 465 31.55 2.48 20.42
CA THR A 465 31.22 3.85 20.85
C THR A 465 29.89 3.86 21.60
N PRO A 466 29.89 4.19 22.91
CA PRO A 466 28.68 4.44 23.69
C PRO A 466 27.83 5.57 23.11
N VAL A 467 26.51 5.41 23.16
CA VAL A 467 25.55 6.45 22.77
C VAL A 467 24.48 6.60 23.84
N GLY A 468 23.94 7.82 23.98
CA GLY A 468 22.99 8.11 25.06
C GLY A 468 21.71 7.28 24.98
N LYS A 469 21.03 7.28 23.82
CA LYS A 469 19.86 6.44 23.51
C LYS A 469 19.67 6.40 21.99
N PHE A 470 19.01 5.37 21.47
CA PHE A 470 18.53 5.40 20.10
C PHE A 470 17.24 6.21 20.01
N LYS A 471 17.05 6.90 18.89
CA LYS A 471 15.79 7.57 18.53
C LYS A 471 14.96 6.63 17.66
N ASP A 472 13.65 6.84 17.61
CA ASP A 472 12.81 6.17 16.62
C ASP A 472 13.20 6.57 15.21
N GLY A 473 13.12 5.61 14.29
CA GLY A 473 13.50 5.80 12.91
C GLY A 473 15.01 5.76 12.69
N TRP A 474 15.48 6.44 11.65
CA TRP A 474 16.87 6.41 11.23
C TRP A 474 17.78 7.23 12.16
N ASN A 475 18.82 6.59 12.70
CA ASN A 475 19.86 7.18 13.52
C ASN A 475 21.17 7.18 12.73
N SER A 476 21.88 8.32 12.68
CA SER A 476 23.25 8.41 12.17
C SER A 476 24.19 8.65 13.35
N LEU A 477 25.02 7.68 13.67
CA LEU A 477 25.87 7.66 14.86
C LEU A 477 27.34 7.49 14.42
N PHE A 478 28.24 8.28 15.00
CA PHE A 478 29.65 8.30 14.61
C PHE A 478 30.53 7.64 15.67
N PHE A 479 31.60 6.98 15.22
CA PHE A 479 32.61 6.38 16.07
C PHE A 479 33.53 7.45 16.66
N GLU A 480 34.05 7.20 17.86
CA GLU A 480 35.12 8.04 18.44
C GLU A 480 36.40 7.93 17.61
N ASN A 481 36.72 6.71 17.13
CA ASN A 481 37.87 6.44 16.28
C ASN A 481 37.44 5.89 14.90
N PRO A 482 37.65 6.65 13.80
CA PRO A 482 37.40 6.15 12.45
C PRO A 482 38.29 4.97 12.05
N TYR A 483 37.74 4.01 11.30
CA TYR A 483 38.46 2.80 10.84
C TYR A 483 38.85 2.89 9.36
N LEU A 484 40.13 2.67 9.03
CA LEU A 484 40.63 2.68 7.64
C LEU A 484 40.29 1.38 6.90
N ILE A 485 39.68 1.48 5.72
CA ILE A 485 39.38 0.33 4.85
C ILE A 485 40.65 -0.05 4.07
N THR A 486 41.04 -1.30 4.13
CA THR A 486 42.16 -1.92 3.41
C THR A 486 41.65 -2.98 2.42
N GLU A 487 42.52 -3.49 1.54
CA GLU A 487 42.14 -4.52 0.57
C GLU A 487 41.65 -5.83 1.22
N ASP A 488 42.06 -6.12 2.45
CA ASP A 488 41.67 -7.31 3.20
C ASP A 488 40.63 -7.02 4.28
N SER A 489 40.04 -5.81 4.28
CA SER A 489 39.01 -5.47 5.24
C SER A 489 37.73 -6.27 5.00
N GLU A 490 37.34 -6.99 6.05
CA GLU A 490 36.06 -7.65 6.21
C GLU A 490 35.71 -7.62 7.70
N PHE A 491 34.50 -7.18 8.04
CA PHE A 491 34.09 -6.97 9.43
C PHE A 491 32.57 -6.91 9.57
N PHE A 492 32.09 -6.97 10.80
CA PHE A 492 30.71 -6.72 11.19
C PHE A 492 30.56 -5.28 11.68
N ALA A 493 29.44 -4.65 11.30
CA ALA A 493 29.01 -3.37 11.84
C ALA A 493 27.64 -3.55 12.49
N GLY A 494 27.45 -3.06 13.71
CA GLY A 494 26.21 -3.29 14.43
C GLY A 494 25.91 -2.31 15.55
N ALA A 495 24.76 -2.52 16.19
CA ALA A 495 24.30 -1.76 17.33
C ALA A 495 23.72 -2.69 18.40
N TYR A 496 23.82 -2.26 19.65
CA TYR A 496 23.44 -3.06 20.81
C TYR A 496 22.86 -2.17 21.91
N GLY A 497 21.75 -2.58 22.51
CA GLY A 497 21.05 -1.82 23.55
C GLY A 497 20.34 -2.71 24.55
N TYR A 498 19.92 -2.11 25.67
CA TYR A 498 19.11 -2.79 26.69
C TYR A 498 17.62 -2.56 26.40
N ASP A 499 16.79 -3.58 26.57
CA ASP A 499 15.34 -3.48 26.59
C ASP A 499 14.87 -3.82 28.00
N ALA A 500 14.56 -2.80 28.82
CA ALA A 500 14.04 -3.03 30.17
C ALA A 500 12.57 -3.50 30.17
N ALA A 501 11.85 -3.23 29.08
CA ALA A 501 10.41 -3.43 28.96
C ALA A 501 10.03 -4.86 28.58
N ALA A 502 11.02 -5.68 28.22
CA ALA A 502 10.82 -7.03 27.73
C ALA A 502 9.89 -7.07 26.50
N LYS A 503 9.96 -6.04 25.66
CA LYS A 503 9.10 -5.89 24.47
C LYS A 503 9.71 -6.59 23.27
N GLY A 504 11.00 -6.89 23.32
CA GLY A 504 11.79 -7.43 22.22
C GLY A 504 12.04 -6.38 21.15
N GLY A 505 13.14 -6.54 20.43
CA GLY A 505 13.40 -5.81 19.18
C GLY A 505 13.79 -4.34 19.33
N ILE A 506 15.03 -3.99 18.97
CA ILE A 506 15.51 -2.59 18.95
C ILE A 506 15.70 -2.10 17.52
N LEU A 507 16.12 -2.98 16.61
CA LEU A 507 16.48 -2.64 15.23
C LEU A 507 15.36 -2.97 14.27
N VAL A 508 15.24 -2.23 13.17
CA VAL A 508 14.22 -2.49 12.15
C VAL A 508 14.85 -3.21 10.95
N ARG A 509 14.12 -4.15 10.34
CA ARG A 509 14.46 -4.82 9.09
C ARG A 509 13.56 -4.39 7.94
N SER A 510 14.04 -4.61 6.72
CA SER A 510 13.26 -4.46 5.49
C SER A 510 12.26 -5.61 5.35
N TYR A 511 11.08 -5.33 4.79
CA TYR A 511 10.10 -6.37 4.42
C TYR A 511 9.92 -6.47 2.90
N GLN A 512 10.74 -5.75 2.12
CA GLN A 512 10.62 -5.69 0.67
C GLN A 512 11.67 -6.60 0.04
N SER A 513 11.17 -7.68 -0.57
CA SER A 513 11.92 -8.72 -1.29
C SER A 513 12.61 -9.73 -0.37
N PRO A 514 12.64 -11.04 -0.72
CA PRO A 514 13.57 -11.95 -0.09
C PRO A 514 14.97 -11.34 -0.22
N GLY A 515 15.64 -11.10 0.92
CA GLY A 515 16.96 -10.48 0.95
C GLY A 515 17.89 -11.22 -0.01
N GLU A 516 18.56 -10.49 -0.90
CA GLU A 516 19.48 -11.12 -1.86
C GLU A 516 20.69 -11.76 -1.15
N ASP A 517 21.01 -11.33 0.07
CA ASP A 517 22.08 -11.87 0.91
C ASP A 517 21.56 -12.34 2.29
N PRO A 518 21.46 -13.65 2.55
CA PRO A 518 21.02 -14.20 3.85
C PRO A 518 22.03 -13.97 4.99
N ASN A 519 23.20 -13.39 4.74
CA ASN A 519 24.16 -12.99 5.77
C ASN A 519 24.07 -11.50 6.12
N SER A 520 23.15 -10.75 5.50
CA SER A 520 23.00 -9.31 5.68
C SER A 520 22.36 -8.90 7.01
N ALA A 521 21.85 -9.84 7.80
CA ALA A 521 21.21 -9.57 9.08
C ALA A 521 21.54 -10.67 10.11
N TRP A 522 22.29 -10.28 11.13
CA TRP A 522 22.59 -11.10 12.30
C TRP A 522 21.92 -10.47 13.51
N THR A 523 21.21 -11.26 14.31
CA THR A 523 20.62 -10.77 15.55
C THR A 523 21.41 -11.28 16.75
N GLY A 524 21.65 -10.37 17.70
CA GLY A 524 22.43 -10.60 18.91
C GLY A 524 21.54 -10.52 20.15
N THR A 525 21.60 -11.53 21.03
CA THR A 525 20.90 -11.48 22.33
C THR A 525 21.81 -11.95 23.47
N ASN A 526 21.59 -11.45 24.69
CA ASN A 526 22.31 -11.90 25.88
C ASN A 526 21.39 -12.04 27.10
N TRP A 527 21.28 -13.27 27.62
CA TRP A 527 20.26 -13.69 28.58
C TRP A 527 20.72 -13.70 30.05
N GLY A 528 22.02 -13.47 30.31
CA GLY A 528 22.58 -13.67 31.65
C GLY A 528 23.77 -12.78 32.01
N THR A 529 24.34 -12.05 31.06
CA THR A 529 25.47 -11.16 31.30
C THR A 529 25.30 -9.79 30.60
N TYR A 530 26.04 -8.78 31.07
CA TYR A 530 25.78 -7.37 30.74
C TYR A 530 26.77 -6.79 29.72
N LYS A 531 27.51 -7.66 29.01
CA LYS A 531 28.60 -7.26 28.11
C LYS A 531 28.28 -7.66 26.67
N ILE A 532 28.49 -6.73 25.75
CA ILE A 532 28.35 -7.00 24.31
C ILE A 532 29.30 -8.09 23.82
N SER A 533 30.48 -8.22 24.44
CA SER A 533 31.46 -9.25 24.08
C SER A 533 30.97 -10.67 24.31
N GLU A 534 29.87 -10.83 25.05
CA GLU A 534 29.24 -12.10 25.38
C GLU A 534 27.89 -12.28 24.65
N ALA A 535 27.49 -11.29 23.83
CA ALA A 535 26.26 -11.32 23.06
C ALA A 535 26.32 -12.36 21.95
N GLU A 536 25.28 -13.18 21.86
CA GLU A 536 25.24 -14.31 20.95
C GLU A 536 24.61 -13.91 19.61
N PHE A 537 25.41 -13.89 18.55
CA PHE A 537 24.96 -13.64 17.18
C PHE A 537 24.73 -14.97 16.46
N ASN A 538 23.84 -15.82 16.96
CA ASN A 538 23.63 -17.17 16.40
C ASN A 538 22.44 -17.28 15.44
N SER A 539 21.62 -16.24 15.38
CA SER A 539 20.43 -16.20 14.55
C SER A 539 20.72 -15.40 13.28
N ARG A 540 20.82 -16.11 12.15
CA ARG A 540 20.78 -15.49 10.83
C ARG A 540 19.32 -15.34 10.44
N VAL A 541 18.95 -14.14 10.02
CA VAL A 541 17.62 -13.86 9.51
C VAL A 541 17.42 -14.62 8.20
N SER A 542 16.24 -15.22 7.99
CA SER A 542 16.00 -16.03 6.79
C SER A 542 16.05 -15.17 5.53
N GLN A 543 16.34 -15.77 4.38
CA GLN A 543 16.33 -15.05 3.12
C GLN A 543 14.96 -14.41 2.84
N GLY A 544 13.84 -15.00 3.30
CA GLY A 544 12.50 -14.46 3.11
C GLY A 544 12.20 -13.20 3.92
N ASP A 545 13.06 -12.85 4.88
CA ASP A 545 12.81 -11.84 5.91
C ASP A 545 13.48 -10.48 5.66
N GLY A 546 14.39 -10.36 4.69
CA GLY A 546 15.03 -9.10 4.30
C GLY A 546 16.19 -8.63 5.22
N PRO A 547 17.00 -7.64 4.78
CA PRO A 547 18.16 -7.11 5.53
C PRO A 547 17.75 -6.22 6.72
N LEU A 548 18.66 -6.05 7.69
CA LEU A 548 18.53 -4.96 8.68
C LEU A 548 18.58 -3.61 7.95
N LEU A 549 17.75 -2.66 8.37
CA LEU A 549 17.82 -1.27 7.93
C LEU A 549 19.05 -0.60 8.58
N MET A 550 20.23 -0.95 8.08
CA MET A 550 21.52 -0.55 8.61
C MET A 550 22.57 -0.42 7.50
N GLN A 551 23.40 0.60 7.62
CA GLN A 551 24.48 0.95 6.69
C GLN A 551 25.68 1.50 7.47
N ILE A 552 26.90 1.32 6.98
CA ILE A 552 28.08 2.03 7.47
C ILE A 552 28.15 3.43 6.83
N ILE A 553 28.69 4.39 7.58
CA ILE A 553 28.96 5.75 7.13
C ILE A 553 30.44 5.82 6.75
N ILE A 554 30.74 6.14 5.49
CA ILE A 554 32.10 6.19 4.94
C ILE A 554 32.49 7.63 4.62
N GLU A 555 33.61 8.08 5.17
CA GLU A 555 34.36 9.24 4.70
C GLU A 555 35.28 8.80 3.55
N PRO A 556 35.02 9.19 2.29
CA PRO A 556 35.79 8.74 1.15
C PRO A 556 37.20 9.35 1.15
N LYS A 557 38.20 8.58 0.69
CA LYS A 557 39.60 9.05 0.59
C LYS A 557 39.75 10.30 -0.28
N ASN A 558 39.03 10.33 -1.40
CA ASN A 558 38.99 11.42 -2.37
C ASN A 558 37.52 11.78 -2.64
N VAL A 559 37.23 13.07 -2.79
CA VAL A 559 35.89 13.57 -3.12
C VAL A 559 35.92 14.14 -4.54
N ASP A 560 35.98 13.26 -5.53
CA ASP A 560 35.90 13.66 -6.94
C ASP A 560 34.43 13.80 -7.42
N PRO A 561 34.18 14.46 -8.58
CA PRO A 561 32.82 14.64 -9.08
C PRO A 561 32.07 13.34 -9.36
N MET A 562 32.74 12.23 -9.66
CA MET A 562 32.07 10.94 -9.91
C MET A 562 31.59 10.32 -8.61
N ILE A 563 32.38 10.38 -7.53
CA ILE A 563 31.96 9.93 -6.18
C ILE A 563 30.83 10.81 -5.64
N GLN A 564 30.89 12.12 -5.89
CA GLN A 564 29.83 13.03 -5.50
C GLN A 564 28.49 12.73 -6.18
N ASN A 565 28.51 12.35 -7.47
CA ASN A 565 27.32 12.21 -8.32
C ASN A 565 27.19 10.77 -8.82
N ARG A 566 26.80 9.85 -7.92
CA ARG A 566 26.53 8.44 -8.23
C ARG A 566 25.04 8.14 -8.10
N GLY A 567 24.56 7.19 -8.89
CA GLY A 567 23.20 6.68 -8.75
C GLY A 567 23.03 5.32 -9.44
N GLU A 568 21.96 4.63 -9.08
CA GLU A 568 21.62 3.30 -9.57
C GLU A 568 20.13 3.25 -9.94
N LEU A 569 19.80 2.46 -10.96
CA LEU A 569 18.42 2.13 -11.31
C LEU A 569 18.06 0.76 -10.74
N ARG A 570 16.89 0.66 -10.16
CA ARG A 570 16.30 -0.56 -9.60
C ARG A 570 14.83 -0.65 -10.02
N GLY A 571 14.21 -1.82 -9.85
CA GLY A 571 12.75 -1.97 -9.91
C GLY A 571 12.05 -1.44 -11.18
N LEU A 572 12.59 -1.72 -12.38
CA LEU A 572 11.93 -1.30 -13.62
C LEU A 572 10.53 -1.92 -13.73
N THR A 573 9.51 -1.06 -13.78
CA THR A 573 8.11 -1.44 -13.93
C THR A 573 7.63 -1.00 -15.32
N ALA A 574 7.28 -1.98 -16.15
CA ALA A 574 6.68 -1.79 -17.47
C ALA A 574 5.46 -2.72 -17.60
N PRO A 575 4.45 -2.36 -18.41
CA PRO A 575 3.32 -3.25 -18.65
C PRO A 575 3.77 -4.49 -19.43
N SER A 576 3.15 -5.64 -19.17
CA SER A 576 3.46 -6.89 -19.89
C SER A 576 3.11 -6.81 -21.38
N PHE A 577 2.18 -5.92 -21.75
CA PHE A 577 1.92 -5.54 -23.14
C PHE A 577 1.35 -4.12 -23.21
N ILE A 578 1.44 -3.51 -24.38
CA ILE A 578 0.81 -2.23 -24.69
C ILE A 578 0.31 -2.25 -26.14
N PHE A 579 -0.75 -1.51 -26.46
CA PHE A 579 -1.12 -1.34 -27.85
C PHE A 579 -0.17 -0.40 -28.58
N THR A 580 0.08 -0.65 -29.86
CA THR A 580 0.97 0.19 -30.69
C THR A 580 0.50 1.64 -30.86
N ASP A 581 -0.73 1.96 -30.45
CA ASP A 581 -1.32 3.30 -30.44
C ASP A 581 -1.40 3.94 -29.05
N GLU A 582 -0.82 3.32 -28.02
CA GLU A 582 -0.81 3.80 -26.64
C GLU A 582 0.58 4.23 -26.18
N ASP A 583 0.66 5.22 -25.28
CA ASP A 583 1.94 5.72 -24.74
C ASP A 583 2.60 4.72 -23.77
N LEU A 584 3.84 4.31 -24.05
CA LEU A 584 4.65 3.51 -23.12
C LEU A 584 5.45 4.43 -22.19
N LYS A 585 5.04 4.52 -20.92
CA LYS A 585 5.72 5.27 -19.86
C LYS A 585 6.11 4.35 -18.68
N PRO A 586 7.27 3.68 -18.74
CA PRO A 586 7.74 2.84 -17.64
C PRO A 586 8.15 3.69 -16.43
N THR A 587 8.22 3.06 -15.25
CA THR A 587 8.79 3.67 -14.05
C THR A 587 10.03 2.90 -13.57
N VAL A 588 10.97 3.60 -12.94
CA VAL A 588 12.19 3.02 -12.36
C VAL A 588 12.44 3.62 -10.98
N ASP A 589 13.04 2.84 -10.07
CA ASP A 589 13.50 3.36 -8.79
C ASP A 589 14.94 3.87 -8.95
N LEU A 590 15.11 5.18 -8.87
CA LEU A 590 16.42 5.83 -8.82
C LEU A 590 16.92 5.83 -7.38
N PHE A 591 18.07 5.22 -7.13
CA PHE A 591 18.75 5.23 -5.84
C PHE A 591 19.99 6.13 -5.90
N ASN A 592 20.12 7.05 -4.95
CA ASN A 592 21.29 7.91 -4.84
C ASN A 592 22.37 7.24 -3.96
N SER A 593 23.42 6.69 -4.58
CA SER A 593 24.60 6.14 -3.90
C SER A 593 25.75 7.14 -3.77
N GLY A 594 25.55 8.39 -4.19
CA GLY A 594 26.55 9.47 -4.14
C GLY A 594 26.44 10.33 -2.89
N ILE A 595 27.32 11.34 -2.81
CA ILE A 595 27.37 12.29 -1.69
C ILE A 595 26.32 13.41 -1.88
N LYS A 596 26.24 13.96 -3.10
CA LYS A 596 25.35 15.08 -3.44
C LYS A 596 23.94 14.60 -3.72
N ALA A 597 22.96 15.46 -3.47
CA ALA A 597 21.59 15.16 -3.88
C ALA A 597 21.49 15.12 -5.41
N ILE A 598 20.72 14.17 -5.96
CA ILE A 598 20.47 14.10 -7.40
C ILE A 598 19.34 15.06 -7.73
N SER A 599 19.56 16.06 -8.55
CA SER A 599 18.49 16.92 -9.10
C SER A 599 18.15 16.56 -10.54
N LYS A 600 19.06 15.87 -11.23
CA LYS A 600 18.95 15.60 -12.67
C LYS A 600 19.61 14.29 -13.05
N VAL A 601 18.97 13.54 -13.94
CA VAL A 601 19.54 12.32 -14.53
C VAL A 601 19.41 12.29 -16.05
N LYS A 602 20.35 11.62 -16.70
CA LYS A 602 20.26 11.26 -18.12
C LYS A 602 20.06 9.76 -18.25
N ILE A 603 18.97 9.36 -18.90
CA ILE A 603 18.59 7.95 -19.08
C ILE A 603 18.54 7.62 -20.58
N GLU A 604 19.10 6.49 -20.99
CA GLU A 604 18.91 5.88 -22.31
C GLU A 604 17.87 4.76 -22.18
N THR A 605 16.89 4.76 -23.07
CA THR A 605 15.97 3.64 -23.28
C THR A 605 16.27 3.00 -24.63
N ASP A 606 16.28 1.67 -24.69
CA ASP A 606 16.44 0.89 -25.92
C ASP A 606 15.28 -0.10 -25.98
N LEU A 607 14.37 0.13 -26.93
CA LEU A 607 13.21 -0.72 -27.19
C LEU A 607 13.34 -1.29 -28.60
N GLY A 608 13.65 -2.59 -28.71
CA GLY A 608 13.78 -3.25 -30.01
C GLY A 608 14.83 -2.62 -30.93
N GLY A 609 15.91 -2.04 -30.36
CA GLY A 609 16.98 -1.36 -31.11
C GLY A 609 16.74 0.13 -31.34
N LYS A 610 15.54 0.65 -31.02
CA LYS A 610 15.28 2.10 -31.01
C LYS A 610 15.76 2.70 -29.71
N LYS A 611 16.85 3.46 -29.80
CA LYS A 611 17.42 4.17 -28.66
C LYS A 611 16.87 5.58 -28.54
N GLN A 612 16.51 5.96 -27.32
CA GLN A 612 16.05 7.29 -26.97
C GLN A 612 16.73 7.71 -25.66
N GLU A 613 17.48 8.81 -25.71
CA GLU A 613 17.99 9.47 -24.52
C GLU A 613 16.97 10.50 -24.02
N GLN A 614 16.82 10.57 -22.71
CA GLN A 614 15.97 11.53 -22.03
C GLN A 614 16.70 12.13 -20.84
N ILE A 615 16.44 13.43 -20.63
CA ILE A 615 16.91 14.17 -19.47
C ILE A 615 15.72 14.36 -18.55
N ILE A 616 15.84 13.89 -17.31
CA ILE A 616 14.81 14.00 -16.30
C ILE A 616 15.33 14.93 -15.20
N GLU A 617 14.66 16.06 -15.03
CA GLU A 617 14.84 16.97 -13.90
C GLU A 617 13.89 16.51 -12.78
N LEU A 618 14.41 16.28 -11.59
CA LEU A 618 13.60 15.92 -10.44
C LEU A 618 12.98 17.18 -9.84
N THR A 619 11.68 17.13 -9.55
CA THR A 619 10.95 18.23 -8.90
C THR A 619 11.50 18.55 -7.52
N LYS A 620 12.04 17.54 -6.84
CA LYS A 620 12.82 17.66 -5.61
C LYS A 620 14.11 16.88 -5.76
N SER A 621 15.19 17.44 -5.25
CA SER A 621 16.46 16.70 -5.25
C SER A 621 16.35 15.44 -4.40
N LEU A 622 16.93 14.34 -4.86
CA LEU A 622 16.97 13.05 -4.18
C LEU A 622 18.23 13.00 -3.30
N PRO A 623 18.12 13.10 -1.97
CA PRO A 623 19.26 13.08 -1.05
C PRO A 623 20.03 11.76 -1.08
N SER A 624 21.26 11.80 -0.56
CA SER A 624 22.13 10.62 -0.45
C SER A 624 21.44 9.48 0.29
N SER A 625 21.66 8.26 -0.19
CA SER A 625 21.09 7.01 0.31
C SER A 625 19.56 6.92 0.25
N LEU A 626 18.87 7.86 -0.39
CA LEU A 626 17.43 7.76 -0.63
C LEU A 626 17.14 7.17 -2.01
N ASN A 627 15.95 6.60 -2.16
CA ASN A 627 15.39 6.20 -3.43
C ASN A 627 14.16 7.04 -3.78
N GLN A 628 13.88 7.16 -5.07
CA GLN A 628 12.67 7.80 -5.60
C GLN A 628 12.22 7.06 -6.85
N ASN A 629 10.91 6.80 -6.94
CA ASN A 629 10.32 6.31 -8.17
C ASN A 629 10.26 7.44 -9.20
N VAL A 630 10.78 7.16 -10.39
CA VAL A 630 10.87 8.10 -11.51
C VAL A 630 10.09 7.53 -12.69
N GLU A 631 9.05 8.25 -13.11
CA GLU A 631 8.35 7.97 -14.36
C GLU A 631 9.19 8.48 -15.55
N LEU A 632 9.37 7.62 -16.54
CA LEU A 632 10.07 7.95 -17.77
C LEU A 632 9.13 8.68 -18.74
N GLN A 633 9.70 9.51 -19.62
CA GLN A 633 8.98 10.08 -20.76
C GLN A 633 8.51 8.96 -21.69
N ALA A 634 7.50 9.25 -22.52
CA ALA A 634 6.97 8.31 -23.49
C ALA A 634 8.09 7.78 -24.40
N ILE A 635 8.21 6.46 -24.47
CA ILE A 635 9.20 5.77 -25.29
C ILE A 635 8.65 5.63 -26.71
N ASN A 636 9.42 6.06 -27.71
CA ASN A 636 9.06 5.88 -29.10
C ASN A 636 9.10 4.40 -29.49
N HIS A 637 7.93 3.85 -29.84
CA HIS A 637 7.76 2.48 -30.29
C HIS A 637 7.09 2.37 -31.66
N GLU A 638 7.04 3.47 -32.42
CA GLU A 638 6.42 3.51 -33.75
C GLU A 638 6.98 2.40 -34.67
N GLY A 639 6.12 1.62 -35.32
CA GLY A 639 6.55 0.55 -36.23
C GLY A 639 7.19 -0.66 -35.55
N ILE A 640 7.17 -0.75 -34.22
CA ILE A 640 7.55 -1.94 -33.46
C ILE A 640 6.28 -2.72 -33.08
N SER A 641 6.28 -4.04 -33.29
CA SER A 641 5.20 -4.94 -32.84
C SER A 641 5.78 -6.29 -32.43
N GLY A 642 5.04 -7.04 -31.61
CA GLY A 642 5.46 -8.32 -31.06
C GLY A 642 6.28 -8.20 -29.77
N LYS A 643 6.90 -9.31 -29.37
CA LYS A 643 7.70 -9.42 -28.14
C LYS A 643 9.00 -8.65 -28.30
N VAL A 644 9.28 -7.74 -27.37
CA VAL A 644 10.49 -6.93 -27.34
C VAL A 644 11.02 -6.78 -25.92
N LYS A 645 12.32 -6.55 -25.84
CA LYS A 645 13.00 -6.22 -24.60
C LYS A 645 13.21 -4.71 -24.51
N LEU A 646 12.72 -4.11 -23.43
CA LEU A 646 13.07 -2.77 -23.02
C LEU A 646 14.34 -2.83 -22.15
N THR A 647 15.35 -2.05 -22.51
CA THR A 647 16.52 -1.79 -21.66
C THR A 647 16.52 -0.32 -21.25
N VAL A 648 16.70 -0.05 -19.97
CA VAL A 648 16.80 1.31 -19.42
C VAL A 648 18.17 1.46 -18.76
N LYS A 649 18.94 2.48 -19.13
CA LYS A 649 20.28 2.75 -18.59
C LYS A 649 20.39 4.15 -18.02
N LEU A 650 20.97 4.29 -16.83
CA LEU A 650 21.36 5.58 -16.27
C LEU A 650 22.77 5.93 -16.72
N LEU A 651 22.89 7.01 -17.48
CA LEU A 651 24.15 7.46 -18.09
C LEU A 651 24.85 8.53 -17.25
N GLU A 652 24.09 9.52 -16.77
CA GLU A 652 24.63 10.68 -16.05
C GLU A 652 23.79 11.02 -14.83
N VAL A 653 24.45 11.52 -13.79
CA VAL A 653 23.85 12.08 -12.58
C VAL A 653 24.39 13.49 -12.41
N ASN A 654 23.49 14.48 -12.29
CA ASN A 654 23.84 15.90 -12.17
C ASN A 654 24.81 16.40 -13.26
N GLY A 655 24.68 15.85 -14.48
CA GLY A 655 25.54 16.19 -15.62
C GLY A 655 26.94 15.56 -15.60
N ILE A 656 27.21 14.64 -14.65
CA ILE A 656 28.45 13.88 -14.59
C ILE A 656 28.18 12.45 -15.08
N ALA A 657 28.95 12.00 -16.06
CA ALA A 657 28.87 10.64 -16.59
C ALA A 657 29.29 9.60 -15.55
N LEU A 658 28.50 8.54 -15.43
CA LEU A 658 28.80 7.42 -14.55
C LEU A 658 29.93 6.56 -15.12
N LYS A 659 30.87 6.15 -14.26
CA LYS A 659 31.95 5.22 -14.63
C LYS A 659 31.41 3.86 -15.10
N THR A 660 30.31 3.43 -14.51
CA THR A 660 29.60 2.21 -14.89
C THR A 660 28.10 2.52 -14.90
N PRO A 661 27.48 2.66 -16.09
CA PRO A 661 26.05 2.88 -16.20
C PRO A 661 25.26 1.77 -15.53
N SER A 662 24.28 2.14 -14.69
CA SER A 662 23.32 1.19 -14.14
C SER A 662 22.28 0.84 -15.20
N SER A 663 21.89 -0.43 -15.32
CA SER A 663 20.90 -0.87 -16.33
C SER A 663 19.84 -1.79 -15.76
N GLN A 664 18.60 -1.63 -16.20
CA GLN A 664 17.46 -2.50 -15.90
C GLN A 664 16.80 -2.96 -17.21
N THR A 665 16.15 -4.12 -17.19
CA THR A 665 15.48 -4.66 -18.38
C THR A 665 14.12 -5.25 -18.07
N ALA A 666 13.16 -5.05 -18.97
CA ALA A 666 11.82 -5.62 -18.89
C ALA A 666 11.43 -6.21 -20.25
N GLU A 667 10.71 -7.33 -20.21
CA GLU A 667 10.12 -7.95 -21.39
C GLU A 667 8.66 -7.47 -21.53
N LEU A 668 8.27 -7.05 -22.73
CA LEU A 668 6.90 -6.61 -23.03
C LEU A 668 6.50 -7.00 -24.46
N GLU A 669 5.21 -6.97 -24.74
CA GLU A 669 4.67 -7.22 -26.08
C GLU A 669 3.95 -5.97 -26.62
N LEU A 670 4.30 -5.50 -27.82
CA LEU A 670 3.54 -4.45 -28.50
C LEU A 670 2.51 -5.07 -29.43
N LEU A 671 1.23 -4.77 -29.18
CA LEU A 671 0.10 -5.41 -29.84
C LEU A 671 -0.61 -4.45 -30.79
N ARG A 672 -0.97 -4.94 -31.97
CA ARG A 672 -1.93 -4.22 -32.82
C ARG A 672 -3.36 -4.61 -32.42
N ARG A 673 -4.29 -3.65 -32.50
CA ARG A 673 -5.69 -3.89 -32.09
C ARG A 673 -6.39 -4.97 -32.92
N ASP A 674 -5.98 -5.17 -34.16
CA ASP A 674 -6.50 -6.19 -35.08
C ASP A 674 -5.90 -7.59 -34.86
N GLU A 675 -4.88 -7.73 -34.01
CA GLU A 675 -4.21 -9.01 -33.70
C GLU A 675 -4.73 -9.71 -32.44
N VAL A 676 -5.68 -9.10 -31.73
CA VAL A 676 -6.11 -9.56 -30.42
C VAL A 676 -7.63 -9.59 -30.30
N PHE A 677 -8.12 -10.53 -29.50
CA PHE A 677 -9.54 -10.70 -29.26
C PHE A 677 -9.86 -10.66 -27.76
N GLU A 678 -11.12 -10.32 -27.45
CA GLU A 678 -11.61 -10.39 -26.08
C GLU A 678 -11.51 -11.83 -25.57
N ARG A 679 -10.98 -11.98 -24.34
CA ARG A 679 -10.81 -13.28 -23.70
C ARG A 679 -12.03 -13.61 -22.84
N THR A 680 -12.62 -14.76 -23.14
CA THR A 680 -13.55 -15.45 -22.24
C THR A 680 -12.76 -16.46 -21.42
N THR A 681 -12.87 -16.39 -20.10
CA THR A 681 -12.17 -17.30 -19.18
C THR A 681 -13.01 -18.55 -18.95
N LEU A 682 -12.43 -19.72 -19.24
CA LEU A 682 -12.98 -21.00 -18.78
C LEU A 682 -12.75 -21.13 -17.28
N VAL A 683 -13.85 -21.32 -16.53
CA VAL A 683 -13.87 -21.57 -15.09
C VAL A 683 -14.30 -23.01 -14.86
N GLU A 684 -13.37 -23.85 -14.43
CA GLU A 684 -13.62 -25.25 -14.08
C GLU A 684 -13.76 -25.34 -12.55
N VAL A 685 -14.98 -25.55 -12.06
CA VAL A 685 -15.31 -25.65 -10.62
C VAL A 685 -15.30 -27.12 -10.20
N PHE A 686 -14.62 -27.46 -9.11
CA PHE A 686 -14.57 -28.82 -8.58
C PHE A 686 -15.41 -28.94 -7.31
N THR A 687 -16.39 -29.83 -7.33
CA THR A 687 -17.40 -30.01 -6.26
C THR A 687 -17.75 -31.49 -6.08
N SER A 688 -18.56 -31.80 -5.07
CA SER A 688 -19.09 -33.15 -4.79
C SER A 688 -20.22 -33.07 -3.76
N GLU A 689 -21.20 -33.97 -3.85
CA GLU A 689 -22.25 -34.06 -2.84
C GLU A 689 -21.72 -34.49 -1.46
N ALA A 690 -20.64 -35.26 -1.41
CA ALA A 690 -20.06 -35.69 -0.15
C ALA A 690 -19.30 -34.56 0.59
N CYS A 691 -18.99 -33.47 -0.10
CA CYS A 691 -18.23 -32.34 0.42
C CYS A 691 -19.14 -31.35 1.16
N GLN A 692 -19.06 -31.31 2.49
CA GLN A 692 -19.94 -30.49 3.33
C GLN A 692 -19.80 -28.97 3.14
N TYR A 693 -18.64 -28.52 2.63
CA TYR A 693 -18.35 -27.10 2.39
C TYR A 693 -18.67 -26.64 0.96
N CYS A 694 -18.89 -27.59 0.05
CA CYS A 694 -19.10 -27.31 -1.37
C CYS A 694 -20.37 -26.50 -1.65
N PRO A 695 -21.53 -26.75 -1.00
CA PRO A 695 -22.74 -25.97 -1.25
C PRO A 695 -22.57 -24.48 -0.99
N SER A 696 -21.96 -24.12 0.14
CA SER A 696 -21.70 -22.73 0.51
C SER A 696 -20.70 -22.08 -0.45
N GLY A 697 -19.59 -22.78 -0.75
CA GLY A 697 -18.56 -22.26 -1.64
C GLY A 697 -19.06 -21.98 -3.06
N VAL A 698 -19.75 -22.95 -3.67
CA VAL A 698 -20.31 -22.80 -5.02
C VAL A 698 -21.37 -21.70 -5.05
N LYS A 699 -22.26 -21.66 -4.05
CA LYS A 699 -23.29 -20.63 -3.95
C LYS A 699 -22.70 -19.22 -3.83
N TRP A 700 -21.65 -19.03 -3.03
CA TRP A 700 -20.98 -17.73 -2.90
C TRP A 700 -20.43 -17.24 -4.24
N MET A 701 -19.77 -18.11 -5.00
CA MET A 701 -19.26 -17.77 -6.32
C MET A 701 -20.39 -17.43 -7.29
N GLU A 702 -21.45 -18.25 -7.34
CA GLU A 702 -22.59 -18.01 -8.22
C GLU A 702 -23.31 -16.70 -7.90
N ASP A 703 -23.61 -16.44 -6.62
CA ASP A 703 -24.27 -15.22 -6.18
C ASP A 703 -23.40 -13.99 -6.50
N LEU A 704 -22.07 -14.09 -6.33
CA LEU A 704 -21.11 -13.03 -6.66
C LEU A 704 -21.07 -12.74 -8.17
N ILE A 705 -20.94 -13.76 -9.01
CA ILE A 705 -20.90 -13.63 -10.47
C ILE A 705 -22.22 -13.05 -11.01
N ASN A 706 -23.36 -13.39 -10.38
CA ASN A 706 -24.69 -12.98 -10.82
C ASN A 706 -25.15 -11.61 -10.33
N LYS A 707 -24.35 -10.89 -9.53
CA LYS A 707 -24.65 -9.49 -9.18
C LYS A 707 -24.77 -8.63 -10.45
N SER A 708 -25.68 -7.65 -10.43
CA SER A 708 -25.92 -6.76 -11.57
C SER A 708 -24.68 -5.96 -11.98
N GLU A 709 -23.86 -5.51 -11.02
CA GLU A 709 -22.60 -4.81 -11.29
C GLU A 709 -21.58 -5.66 -12.06
N ASN A 710 -21.67 -6.99 -11.95
CA ASN A 710 -20.74 -7.93 -12.56
C ASN A 710 -21.19 -8.45 -13.93
N GLU A 711 -22.21 -7.85 -14.56
CA GLU A 711 -22.77 -8.33 -15.84
C GLU A 711 -21.70 -8.44 -16.95
N LYS A 712 -20.76 -7.48 -17.02
CA LYS A 712 -19.65 -7.50 -18.00
C LYS A 712 -18.68 -8.64 -17.72
N ILE A 713 -18.30 -8.84 -16.45
CA ILE A 713 -17.41 -9.94 -16.05
C ILE A 713 -18.06 -11.26 -16.38
N ARG A 714 -19.34 -11.44 -15.99
CA ARG A 714 -20.13 -12.64 -16.24
C ARG A 714 -20.19 -13.02 -17.72
N LYS A 715 -20.33 -12.04 -18.63
CA LYS A 715 -20.34 -12.29 -20.08
C LYS A 715 -19.03 -12.89 -20.61
N ASN A 716 -17.92 -12.68 -19.89
CA ASN A 716 -16.59 -13.16 -20.25
C ASN A 716 -16.15 -14.37 -19.41
N LEU A 717 -17.10 -15.10 -18.83
CA LEU A 717 -16.86 -16.37 -18.14
C LEU A 717 -17.61 -17.51 -18.85
N ALA A 718 -16.94 -18.65 -19.00
CA ALA A 718 -17.54 -19.92 -19.38
C ALA A 718 -17.38 -20.89 -18.21
N VAL A 719 -18.46 -21.27 -17.53
CA VAL A 719 -18.39 -22.01 -16.25
C VAL A 719 -18.83 -23.46 -16.42
N VAL A 720 -18.06 -24.40 -15.90
CA VAL A 720 -18.39 -25.83 -15.83
C VAL A 720 -18.12 -26.37 -14.43
N SER A 721 -19.07 -27.13 -13.91
CA SER A 721 -19.01 -27.79 -12.61
C SER A 721 -18.68 -29.27 -12.78
N HIS A 722 -17.55 -29.68 -12.21
CA HIS A 722 -17.02 -31.03 -12.18
C HIS A 722 -17.31 -31.67 -10.82
N HIS A 723 -18.22 -32.63 -10.80
CA HIS A 723 -18.44 -33.49 -9.64
C HIS A 723 -17.31 -34.52 -9.53
N SER A 724 -16.28 -34.23 -8.75
CA SER A 724 -15.11 -35.11 -8.55
C SER A 724 -14.28 -34.74 -7.31
N PHE A 725 -13.21 -35.50 -7.08
CA PHE A 725 -12.08 -35.19 -6.18
C PHE A 725 -12.27 -35.21 -4.67
N PHE A 726 -13.51 -35.17 -4.15
CA PHE A 726 -13.77 -35.43 -2.72
C PHE A 726 -14.24 -36.87 -2.48
N ALA A 727 -15.43 -37.18 -2.99
CA ALA A 727 -15.92 -38.54 -3.13
C ALA A 727 -16.82 -38.59 -4.38
N PRO A 728 -16.90 -39.75 -5.06
CA PRO A 728 -17.77 -39.88 -6.22
C PRO A 728 -19.23 -39.77 -5.80
N ASP A 729 -20.00 -38.98 -6.54
CA ASP A 729 -21.46 -38.94 -6.45
C ASP A 729 -22.09 -39.39 -7.78
N PHE A 730 -23.41 -39.28 -7.90
CA PHE A 730 -24.12 -39.77 -9.07
C PHE A 730 -23.86 -38.95 -10.35
N MET A 731 -23.35 -37.72 -10.22
CA MET A 731 -23.05 -36.79 -11.32
C MET A 731 -21.59 -36.86 -11.79
N GLU A 732 -20.78 -37.73 -11.18
CA GLU A 732 -19.37 -37.86 -11.54
C GLU A 732 -19.18 -38.25 -13.02
N HIS A 733 -18.41 -37.44 -13.76
CA HIS A 733 -18.01 -37.71 -15.14
C HIS A 733 -16.54 -38.14 -15.20
N PRO A 734 -16.15 -39.19 -15.97
CA PRO A 734 -14.75 -39.66 -16.01
C PRO A 734 -13.76 -38.61 -16.50
N TYR A 735 -14.18 -37.74 -17.44
CA TYR A 735 -13.36 -36.60 -17.89
C TYR A 735 -12.81 -35.78 -16.71
N SER A 736 -13.67 -35.52 -15.72
CA SER A 736 -13.31 -34.71 -14.55
C SER A 736 -12.13 -35.29 -13.78
N LYS A 737 -12.00 -36.63 -13.73
CA LYS A 737 -10.88 -37.28 -13.01
C LYS A 737 -9.53 -36.97 -13.62
N GLY A 738 -9.48 -36.78 -14.94
CA GLY A 738 -8.24 -36.43 -15.66
C GLY A 738 -7.66 -35.07 -15.28
N LEU A 739 -8.42 -34.22 -14.59
CA LEU A 739 -8.00 -32.87 -14.18
C LEU A 739 -7.21 -32.86 -12.85
N ALA A 740 -7.10 -33.98 -12.13
CA ALA A 740 -6.41 -34.06 -10.84
C ALA A 740 -4.97 -33.52 -10.84
N PRO A 741 -4.14 -33.76 -11.88
CA PRO A 741 -2.75 -33.29 -11.88
C PRO A 741 -2.60 -31.76 -11.77
N PHE A 742 -3.60 -30.96 -12.16
CA PHE A 742 -3.54 -29.50 -12.08
C PHE A 742 -3.48 -28.95 -10.64
N TYR A 743 -3.68 -29.78 -9.61
CA TYR A 743 -3.38 -29.44 -8.22
C TYR A 743 -1.87 -29.36 -7.92
N GLY A 744 -1.01 -29.62 -8.90
CA GLY A 744 0.43 -29.39 -8.80
C GLY A 744 1.19 -30.48 -8.04
N VAL A 745 2.41 -30.14 -7.61
CA VAL A 745 3.37 -31.03 -6.96
C VAL A 745 3.72 -30.49 -5.56
N ARG A 746 3.97 -31.38 -4.59
CA ARG A 746 4.45 -31.04 -3.25
C ARG A 746 5.98 -30.87 -3.25
N ASN A 747 6.52 -29.80 -2.64
CA ASN A 747 7.88 -29.73 -2.08
C ASN A 747 7.89 -28.57 -1.04
N ALA A 748 8.59 -28.65 0.09
CA ALA A 748 10.02 -28.35 0.29
C ALA A 748 10.67 -29.29 1.33
N SER A 749 10.10 -30.48 1.52
CA SER A 749 10.46 -31.45 2.57
C SER A 749 10.83 -32.84 2.05
N GLY A 750 11.01 -33.02 0.72
CA GLY A 750 11.58 -34.23 0.12
C GLY A 750 10.69 -35.11 -0.78
N ASP A 751 9.37 -34.94 -0.79
CA ASP A 751 8.47 -35.84 -1.55
C ASP A 751 8.05 -35.26 -2.92
N ILE A 752 8.41 -35.92 -4.01
CA ILE A 752 7.95 -35.58 -5.37
C ILE A 752 6.71 -36.41 -5.68
N SER A 753 5.52 -35.87 -5.42
CA SER A 753 4.23 -36.48 -5.76
C SER A 753 3.19 -35.43 -6.17
N LEU A 754 2.19 -35.82 -6.98
CA LEU A 754 1.05 -34.95 -7.26
C LEU A 754 0.29 -34.64 -5.98
N VAL A 755 -0.17 -33.40 -5.84
CA VAL A 755 -0.97 -32.97 -4.71
C VAL A 755 -2.32 -33.69 -4.73
N LYS A 756 -2.76 -34.16 -3.57
CA LYS A 756 -4.07 -34.77 -3.42
C LYS A 756 -5.17 -33.72 -3.72
N PRO A 757 -6.09 -33.99 -4.67
CA PRO A 757 -7.21 -33.10 -4.97
C PRO A 757 -8.11 -32.80 -3.77
N SER A 758 -8.83 -31.67 -3.80
CA SER A 758 -9.73 -31.21 -2.73
C SER A 758 -10.87 -30.34 -3.28
N SER A 759 -12.04 -30.36 -2.64
CA SER A 759 -13.21 -29.55 -3.05
C SER A 759 -13.79 -28.77 -1.84
N PRO A 760 -14.43 -27.59 -2.04
CA PRO A 760 -14.63 -26.89 -3.32
C PRO A 760 -13.39 -26.11 -3.74
N THR A 761 -13.11 -26.13 -5.04
CA THR A 761 -12.00 -25.39 -5.67
C THR A 761 -12.37 -24.98 -7.08
N ASN A 762 -11.55 -24.16 -7.72
CA ASN A 762 -11.74 -23.75 -9.10
C ASN A 762 -10.41 -23.61 -9.84
N MET A 763 -10.48 -23.61 -11.16
CA MET A 763 -9.34 -23.42 -12.05
C MET A 763 -9.74 -22.52 -13.23
N PHE A 764 -8.80 -21.71 -13.68
CA PHE A 764 -9.02 -20.70 -14.71
C PHE A 764 -8.11 -20.96 -15.91
N ASN A 765 -8.70 -21.20 -17.08
CA ASN A 765 -7.98 -21.44 -18.35
C ASN A 765 -6.85 -22.49 -18.26
N ARG A 766 -6.88 -23.38 -17.26
CA ARG A 766 -5.82 -24.37 -16.96
C ARG A 766 -4.43 -23.76 -16.79
N MET A 767 -4.36 -22.54 -16.28
CA MET A 767 -3.11 -21.81 -16.06
C MET A 767 -3.05 -21.23 -14.65
N PRO A 768 -1.86 -21.12 -14.05
CA PRO A 768 -1.69 -20.37 -12.81
C PRO A 768 -2.10 -18.90 -13.01
N LEU A 769 -2.83 -18.35 -12.03
CA LEU A 769 -3.13 -16.92 -11.87
C LEU A 769 -2.41 -16.39 -10.61
N PRO A 770 -1.16 -15.88 -10.72
CA PRO A 770 -0.40 -15.38 -9.58
C PRO A 770 -1.11 -14.27 -8.78
N ALA A 771 -2.01 -13.50 -9.40
CA ALA A 771 -2.77 -12.45 -8.75
C ALA A 771 -3.69 -12.95 -7.62
N LEU A 772 -4.08 -14.23 -7.66
CA LEU A 772 -4.89 -14.90 -6.64
C LEU A 772 -4.05 -15.52 -5.52
N GLY A 773 -2.72 -15.32 -5.54
CA GLY A 773 -1.80 -15.91 -4.56
C GLY A 773 -1.38 -17.33 -4.91
N ASP A 774 -1.13 -18.14 -3.89
CA ASP A 774 -0.61 -19.49 -4.06
C ASP A 774 -1.70 -20.44 -4.57
N ALA A 775 -1.47 -21.00 -5.75
CA ALA A 775 -2.20 -22.17 -6.20
C ALA A 775 -1.95 -23.36 -5.26
N LYS A 776 -2.81 -24.37 -5.30
CA LYS A 776 -2.50 -25.65 -4.65
C LYS A 776 -1.25 -26.22 -5.33
N GLY A 777 -0.16 -26.41 -4.59
CA GLY A 777 1.09 -27.00 -5.11
C GLY A 777 1.99 -26.05 -5.92
N LYS A 778 3.28 -26.42 -6.08
CA LYS A 778 4.30 -25.52 -6.65
C LYS A 778 4.06 -25.07 -8.10
N ASN A 779 3.48 -25.96 -8.92
CA ASN A 779 3.14 -25.69 -10.33
C ASN A 779 1.62 -25.82 -10.57
N GLY A 780 0.80 -25.73 -9.52
CA GLY A 780 -0.64 -25.90 -9.69
C GLY A 780 -1.31 -24.71 -10.35
N SER A 781 -2.51 -24.95 -10.87
CA SER A 781 -3.41 -23.95 -11.45
C SER A 781 -4.79 -23.96 -10.77
N VAL A 782 -4.95 -24.73 -9.70
CA VAL A 782 -6.19 -24.84 -8.92
C VAL A 782 -6.11 -23.95 -7.68
N TYR A 783 -7.16 -23.17 -7.47
CA TYR A 783 -7.29 -22.20 -6.38
C TYR A 783 -8.44 -22.56 -5.44
N SER A 784 -8.44 -21.93 -4.27
CA SER A 784 -9.62 -21.91 -3.41
C SER A 784 -10.78 -21.24 -4.15
N ILE A 785 -12.00 -21.69 -3.85
CA ILE A 785 -13.22 -21.14 -4.45
C ILE A 785 -13.27 -19.60 -4.28
N VAL A 786 -13.49 -18.87 -5.36
CA VAL A 786 -13.56 -17.41 -5.32
C VAL A 786 -14.82 -16.98 -4.60
N ASN A 787 -14.69 -16.07 -3.64
CA ASN A 787 -15.79 -15.69 -2.75
C ASN A 787 -15.94 -14.18 -2.51
N ASN A 788 -15.08 -13.34 -3.08
CA ASN A 788 -15.12 -11.89 -2.90
C ASN A 788 -14.85 -11.12 -4.20
N GLN A 789 -15.27 -9.85 -4.21
CA GLN A 789 -15.23 -8.98 -5.40
C GLN A 789 -13.80 -8.74 -5.90
N ALA A 790 -12.84 -8.54 -5.00
CA ALA A 790 -11.44 -8.27 -5.36
C ALA A 790 -10.80 -9.45 -6.12
N GLU A 791 -11.09 -10.68 -5.72
CA GLU A 791 -10.65 -11.88 -6.46
C GLU A 791 -11.29 -11.99 -7.84
N LEU A 792 -12.60 -11.70 -7.96
CA LEU A 792 -13.30 -11.71 -9.23
C LEU A 792 -12.75 -10.66 -10.20
N GLU A 793 -12.45 -9.45 -9.70
CA GLU A 793 -11.82 -8.38 -10.47
C GLU A 793 -10.41 -8.75 -10.92
N LYS A 794 -9.62 -9.39 -10.06
CA LYS A 794 -8.29 -9.91 -10.45
C LYS A 794 -8.37 -10.90 -11.62
N ILE A 795 -9.41 -11.73 -11.69
CA ILE A 795 -9.64 -12.66 -12.80
C ILE A 795 -10.01 -11.89 -14.07
N ALA A 796 -10.91 -10.92 -13.96
CA ALA A 796 -11.30 -10.06 -15.09
C ALA A 796 -10.11 -9.26 -15.64
N ASP A 797 -9.31 -8.67 -14.75
CA ASP A 797 -8.11 -7.91 -15.09
C ASP A 797 -7.02 -8.81 -15.69
N TYR A 798 -6.90 -10.05 -15.22
CA TYR A 798 -6.00 -11.02 -15.85
C TYR A 798 -6.44 -11.32 -17.29
N ALA A 799 -7.74 -11.50 -17.53
CA ALA A 799 -8.27 -11.74 -18.87
C ALA A 799 -8.06 -10.52 -19.79
N LYS A 800 -8.27 -9.30 -19.27
CA LYS A 800 -8.01 -8.04 -20.00
C LYS A 800 -6.52 -7.88 -20.32
N ARG A 801 -5.64 -8.26 -19.39
CA ARG A 801 -4.19 -8.14 -19.56
C ARG A 801 -3.57 -9.23 -20.43
N ASN A 802 -4.32 -10.27 -20.76
CA ASN A 802 -3.85 -11.37 -21.58
C ASN A 802 -4.87 -11.60 -22.70
N PRO A 803 -5.02 -10.67 -23.66
CA PRO A 803 -6.06 -10.82 -24.68
C PRO A 803 -5.83 -12.09 -25.51
N ALA A 804 -6.92 -12.68 -26.01
CA ALA A 804 -6.87 -13.95 -26.71
C ALA A 804 -6.27 -13.80 -28.12
N SER A 805 -5.52 -14.81 -28.57
CA SER A 805 -5.02 -14.92 -29.95
C SER A 805 -6.04 -15.57 -30.89
N VAL A 806 -7.16 -16.06 -30.35
CA VAL A 806 -8.25 -16.68 -31.09
C VAL A 806 -9.58 -16.12 -30.63
N ARG A 807 -10.47 -15.78 -31.56
CA ARG A 807 -11.89 -15.53 -31.28
C ARG A 807 -12.65 -16.84 -31.46
N LEU A 808 -13.62 -17.09 -30.59
CA LEU A 808 -14.46 -18.28 -30.62
C LEU A 808 -15.92 -17.89 -30.40
N GLU A 809 -16.83 -18.45 -31.19
CA GLU A 809 -18.27 -18.38 -30.97
C GLU A 809 -18.87 -19.79 -31.03
N VAL A 810 -19.84 -20.07 -30.16
CA VAL A 810 -20.61 -21.31 -30.15
C VAL A 810 -22.10 -21.02 -30.33
N LYS A 811 -22.73 -21.74 -31.26
CA LYS A 811 -24.14 -21.61 -31.64
C LYS A 811 -24.83 -22.99 -31.57
N PRO A 812 -25.34 -23.37 -30.39
CA PRO A 812 -25.97 -24.67 -30.19
C PRO A 812 -27.50 -24.61 -30.40
N TRP A 813 -28.07 -25.52 -31.21
CA TRP A 813 -29.52 -25.66 -31.35
C TRP A 813 -29.99 -27.11 -31.33
N PHE A 814 -31.11 -27.36 -30.67
CA PHE A 814 -31.66 -28.69 -30.47
C PHE A 814 -32.83 -28.96 -31.40
N LYS A 815 -32.71 -30.01 -32.22
CA LYS A 815 -33.78 -30.56 -33.05
C LYS A 815 -34.53 -31.62 -32.25
N LYS A 816 -35.66 -31.19 -31.65
CA LYS A 816 -36.48 -32.01 -30.76
C LYS A 816 -36.87 -33.37 -31.36
N ASP A 817 -37.39 -33.36 -32.59
CA ASP A 817 -37.93 -34.56 -33.24
C ASP A 817 -36.83 -35.58 -33.59
N GLU A 818 -35.61 -35.11 -33.82
CA GLU A 818 -34.46 -35.93 -34.14
C GLU A 818 -33.63 -36.34 -32.90
N LYS A 819 -33.92 -35.74 -31.73
CA LYS A 819 -33.09 -35.82 -30.51
C LYS A 819 -31.61 -35.48 -30.76
N LYS A 820 -31.37 -34.54 -31.68
CA LYS A 820 -30.04 -34.09 -32.07
C LYS A 820 -29.76 -32.67 -31.59
N LEU A 821 -28.62 -32.48 -30.95
CA LEU A 821 -28.05 -31.17 -30.67
C LEU A 821 -27.03 -30.85 -31.77
N ASN A 822 -27.30 -29.81 -32.55
CA ASN A 822 -26.36 -29.30 -33.52
C ASN A 822 -25.54 -28.19 -32.86
N VAL A 823 -24.22 -28.25 -33.01
CA VAL A 823 -23.31 -27.25 -32.45
C VAL A 823 -22.45 -26.71 -33.58
N LEU A 824 -22.72 -25.46 -33.96
CA LEU A 824 -21.85 -24.69 -34.83
C LEU A 824 -20.81 -23.97 -33.96
N VAL A 825 -19.54 -24.25 -34.21
CA VAL A 825 -18.39 -23.57 -33.61
C VAL A 825 -17.64 -22.86 -34.73
N GLU A 826 -17.45 -21.55 -34.60
CA GLU A 826 -16.71 -20.76 -35.57
C GLU A 826 -15.83 -19.72 -34.90
N GLY A 827 -14.79 -19.29 -35.59
CA GLY A 827 -13.84 -18.37 -35.01
C GLY A 827 -12.72 -17.98 -35.96
N ARG A 828 -11.78 -17.21 -35.43
CA ARG A 828 -10.63 -16.70 -36.16
C ARG A 828 -9.40 -16.68 -35.26
N ALA A 829 -8.29 -17.20 -35.74
CA ALA A 829 -6.97 -17.05 -35.14
C ALA A 829 -6.25 -15.83 -35.73
N SER A 830 -5.59 -15.06 -34.87
CA SER A 830 -4.67 -14.03 -35.31
C SER A 830 -3.29 -14.61 -35.61
N ALA A 831 -2.40 -13.77 -36.15
CA ALA A 831 -1.01 -14.13 -36.39
C ALA A 831 -0.23 -14.44 -35.08
N ARG A 832 -0.77 -14.06 -33.90
CA ARG A 832 -0.14 -14.30 -32.59
C ARG A 832 -0.30 -15.73 -32.08
N LEU A 833 -1.21 -16.51 -32.66
CA LEU A 833 -1.40 -17.90 -32.26
C LEU A 833 -0.10 -18.69 -32.46
N ASP A 834 0.38 -19.37 -31.42
CA ASP A 834 1.54 -20.27 -31.52
C ASP A 834 1.15 -21.53 -32.31
N ARG A 835 1.40 -21.47 -33.63
CA ARG A 835 1.13 -22.57 -34.56
C ARG A 835 2.19 -23.67 -34.52
N SER A 836 3.23 -23.57 -33.67
CA SER A 836 4.18 -24.69 -33.47
C SER A 836 3.55 -25.85 -32.71
N ARG A 837 2.42 -25.61 -32.05
CA ARG A 837 1.65 -26.58 -31.28
C ARG A 837 0.28 -26.77 -31.93
N PRO A 838 -0.21 -28.02 -32.10
CA PRO A 838 -1.56 -28.24 -32.57
C PRO A 838 -2.60 -27.67 -31.60
N VAL A 839 -3.61 -26.99 -32.14
CA VAL A 839 -4.76 -26.46 -31.38
C VAL A 839 -5.88 -27.47 -31.40
N TYR A 840 -6.52 -27.68 -30.25
CA TYR A 840 -7.62 -28.62 -30.08
C TYR A 840 -8.90 -27.90 -29.67
N LEU A 841 -10.02 -28.34 -30.22
CA LEU A 841 -11.37 -27.95 -29.83
C LEU A 841 -11.97 -29.03 -28.94
N THR A 842 -12.45 -28.64 -27.77
CA THR A 842 -13.30 -29.47 -26.90
C THR A 842 -14.69 -28.86 -26.82
N ILE A 843 -15.72 -29.71 -26.91
CA ILE A 843 -17.12 -29.30 -26.72
C ILE A 843 -17.70 -30.04 -25.52
N MET A 844 -18.22 -29.27 -24.57
CA MET A 844 -18.89 -29.76 -23.37
C MET A 844 -20.36 -29.34 -23.37
N VAL A 845 -21.21 -30.19 -22.82
CA VAL A 845 -22.61 -29.85 -22.52
C VAL A 845 -22.79 -29.88 -21.01
N THR A 846 -23.33 -28.80 -20.46
CA THR A 846 -23.61 -28.66 -19.04
C THR A 846 -25.11 -28.55 -18.78
N GLN A 847 -25.56 -29.07 -17.64
CA GLN A 847 -26.96 -29.02 -17.23
C GLN A 847 -27.11 -28.27 -15.91
N ASP A 848 -28.10 -27.38 -15.86
CA ASP A 848 -28.49 -26.63 -14.66
C ASP A 848 -29.68 -27.28 -13.95
N GLN A 849 -29.95 -26.81 -12.72
CA GLN A 849 -31.14 -27.15 -11.94
C GLN A 849 -31.23 -28.64 -11.60
N ILE A 850 -30.10 -29.26 -11.26
CA ILE A 850 -30.09 -30.65 -10.78
C ILE A 850 -30.27 -30.67 -9.26
N ALA A 851 -31.30 -31.37 -8.79
CA ALA A 851 -31.57 -31.48 -7.37
C ALA A 851 -30.49 -32.33 -6.66
N PRO A 852 -30.08 -31.95 -5.44
CA PRO A 852 -29.15 -32.78 -4.68
C PRO A 852 -29.80 -34.08 -4.22
N ARG A 853 -29.04 -35.19 -4.22
CA ARG A 853 -29.50 -36.49 -3.67
C ARG A 853 -29.00 -36.73 -2.26
N ASP A 854 -27.69 -36.58 -2.06
CA ASP A 854 -27.02 -36.85 -0.78
C ASP A 854 -26.05 -35.73 -0.38
N GLN A 855 -26.36 -34.48 -0.77
CA GLN A 855 -25.53 -33.32 -0.46
C GLN A 855 -25.30 -33.15 1.05
N LYS A 856 -24.03 -33.16 1.45
CA LYS A 856 -23.58 -32.81 2.81
C LYS A 856 -23.52 -31.31 2.97
N TYR A 857 -23.79 -30.85 4.17
CA TYR A 857 -23.74 -29.44 4.57
C TYR A 857 -22.97 -29.31 5.88
N ALA A 858 -22.15 -28.26 5.99
CA ALA A 858 -21.32 -28.05 7.18
C ALA A 858 -22.14 -27.72 8.45
N SER A 859 -23.32 -27.10 8.29
CA SER A 859 -24.21 -26.73 9.40
C SER A 859 -25.65 -27.15 9.14
N SER A 860 -26.26 -26.63 8.08
CA SER A 860 -27.66 -26.90 7.70
C SER A 860 -27.86 -26.89 6.18
N PRO A 861 -28.88 -27.61 5.66
CA PRO A 861 -29.26 -27.53 4.26
C PRO A 861 -29.51 -26.08 3.81
N ILE A 862 -29.02 -25.73 2.63
CA ILE A 862 -29.28 -24.44 2.00
C ILE A 862 -30.64 -24.53 1.27
N PRO A 863 -31.67 -23.76 1.67
CA PRO A 863 -32.97 -23.83 1.03
C PRO A 863 -32.89 -23.53 -0.47
N GLY A 864 -33.46 -24.39 -1.30
CA GLY A 864 -33.49 -24.23 -2.75
C GLY A 864 -32.14 -24.46 -3.46
N PHE A 865 -31.16 -25.06 -2.79
CA PHE A 865 -29.89 -25.42 -3.43
C PHE A 865 -30.09 -26.44 -4.55
N VAL A 866 -29.52 -26.13 -5.70
CA VAL A 866 -29.47 -26.99 -6.90
C VAL A 866 -28.08 -26.89 -7.49
N HIS A 867 -27.64 -27.96 -8.15
CA HIS A 867 -26.38 -27.93 -8.87
C HIS A 867 -26.57 -27.25 -10.23
N THR A 868 -25.64 -26.37 -10.59
CA THR A 868 -25.62 -25.68 -11.88
C THR A 868 -24.34 -25.96 -12.65
N ASN A 869 -24.40 -25.76 -13.97
CA ASN A 869 -23.30 -25.96 -14.91
C ASN A 869 -22.67 -27.36 -14.83
N VAL A 870 -23.42 -28.38 -14.39
CA VAL A 870 -22.90 -29.74 -14.17
C VAL A 870 -22.50 -30.36 -15.50
N LEU A 871 -21.26 -30.83 -15.63
CA LEU A 871 -20.78 -31.50 -16.84
C LEU A 871 -21.57 -32.78 -17.12
N ARG A 872 -22.20 -32.87 -18.29
CA ARG A 872 -23.01 -34.04 -18.71
C ARG A 872 -22.52 -34.75 -19.94
N TYR A 873 -21.89 -34.02 -20.86
CA TYR A 873 -21.34 -34.58 -22.08
C TYR A 873 -20.00 -33.93 -22.40
N VAL A 874 -19.07 -34.75 -22.88
CA VAL A 874 -17.85 -34.32 -23.57
C VAL A 874 -17.83 -34.99 -24.94
N ASP A 875 -17.44 -34.22 -25.96
CA ASP A 875 -17.35 -34.74 -27.32
C ASP A 875 -16.31 -35.86 -27.48
N ASP A 876 -16.37 -36.51 -28.64
CA ASP A 876 -15.58 -37.67 -29.01
C ASP A 876 -14.06 -37.44 -29.01
N GLY A 877 -13.62 -36.18 -29.04
CA GLY A 877 -12.22 -35.80 -28.81
C GLY A 877 -11.71 -36.07 -27.39
N GLY A 878 -12.61 -36.30 -26.43
CA GLY A 878 -12.27 -36.63 -25.04
C GLY A 878 -11.40 -35.56 -24.38
N PHE A 879 -10.44 -35.98 -23.55
CA PHE A 879 -9.56 -35.05 -22.82
C PHE A 879 -8.62 -34.24 -23.74
N LYS A 880 -8.22 -34.83 -24.87
CA LYS A 880 -7.34 -34.19 -25.86
C LYS A 880 -8.07 -33.17 -26.73
N GLY A 881 -9.36 -33.40 -27.00
CA GLY A 881 -10.13 -32.62 -27.96
C GLY A 881 -9.89 -33.03 -29.41
N THR A 882 -10.65 -32.42 -30.32
CA THR A 882 -10.51 -32.62 -31.77
C THR A 882 -9.52 -31.60 -32.32
N GLU A 883 -8.49 -32.04 -33.04
CA GLU A 883 -7.50 -31.13 -33.64
C GLU A 883 -8.17 -30.19 -34.66
N LEU A 884 -7.87 -28.90 -34.54
CA LEU A 884 -8.46 -27.84 -35.35
C LEU A 884 -7.53 -27.43 -36.49
N LYS A 885 -8.10 -27.25 -37.68
CA LYS A 885 -7.40 -26.66 -38.84
C LYS A 885 -7.98 -25.29 -39.14
N PHE A 886 -7.08 -24.32 -39.34
CA PHE A 886 -7.41 -22.96 -39.75
C PHE A 886 -7.19 -22.81 -41.25
N ASP A 887 -8.00 -22.00 -41.92
CA ASP A 887 -7.75 -21.60 -43.30
C ASP A 887 -6.62 -20.54 -43.41
N GLU A 888 -6.35 -20.07 -44.63
CA GLU A 888 -5.30 -19.08 -44.92
C GLU A 888 -5.52 -17.74 -44.20
N ASN A 889 -6.78 -17.38 -43.93
CA ASN A 889 -7.15 -16.16 -43.20
C ASN A 889 -7.16 -16.35 -41.68
N GLY A 890 -6.91 -17.58 -41.21
CA GLY A 890 -7.01 -17.97 -39.81
C GLY A 890 -8.45 -18.28 -39.37
N ASP A 891 -9.42 -18.32 -40.27
CA ASP A 891 -10.81 -18.65 -39.95
C ASP A 891 -11.00 -20.17 -39.80
N PHE A 892 -12.00 -20.57 -39.01
CA PHE A 892 -12.47 -21.95 -38.96
C PHE A 892 -13.98 -22.02 -38.71
N LYS A 893 -14.59 -23.12 -39.16
CA LYS A 893 -16.00 -23.43 -38.94
C LYS A 893 -16.17 -24.94 -38.81
N ILE A 894 -16.77 -25.38 -37.70
CA ILE A 894 -17.07 -26.78 -37.41
C ILE A 894 -18.55 -26.88 -37.06
N VAL A 895 -19.24 -27.85 -37.65
CA VAL A 895 -20.59 -28.24 -37.27
C VAL A 895 -20.53 -29.66 -36.74
N LYS A 896 -20.92 -29.87 -35.47
CA LYS A 896 -21.10 -31.20 -34.89
C LYS A 896 -22.58 -31.50 -34.68
N GLU A 897 -23.03 -32.64 -35.19
CA GLU A 897 -24.33 -33.22 -34.82
C GLU A 897 -24.12 -34.20 -33.67
N ILE A 898 -24.69 -33.90 -32.51
CA ILE A 898 -24.56 -34.69 -31.29
C ILE A 898 -25.89 -35.38 -31.01
N SER A 899 -25.90 -36.71 -30.98
CA SER A 899 -27.07 -37.48 -30.57
C SER A 899 -27.22 -37.40 -29.05
N ILE A 900 -28.29 -36.77 -28.56
CA ILE A 900 -28.49 -36.57 -27.12
C ILE A 900 -29.26 -37.75 -26.55
N GLN A 901 -28.60 -38.48 -25.64
CA GLN A 901 -29.22 -39.49 -24.82
C GLN A 901 -29.69 -38.89 -23.50
N SER A 902 -30.78 -39.43 -22.96
CA SER A 902 -31.29 -39.01 -21.65
C SER A 902 -31.58 -40.20 -20.77
N THR A 903 -31.54 -39.98 -19.46
CA THR A 903 -31.78 -40.98 -18.43
C THR A 903 -32.68 -40.41 -17.35
N ASN A 904 -33.58 -41.22 -16.82
CA ASN A 904 -34.37 -40.93 -15.62
C ASN A 904 -33.87 -41.73 -14.40
N ALA A 905 -32.62 -42.20 -14.44
CA ALA A 905 -32.04 -43.02 -13.40
C ALA A 905 -32.05 -42.27 -12.05
N ALA A 906 -32.87 -42.76 -11.12
CA ALA A 906 -33.02 -42.20 -9.77
C ALA A 906 -32.02 -42.75 -8.75
N THR A 907 -31.24 -43.78 -9.11
CA THR A 907 -30.23 -44.42 -8.22
C THR A 907 -28.98 -44.81 -9.01
N GLY A 908 -27.84 -44.95 -8.32
CA GLY A 908 -26.56 -45.30 -8.93
C GLY A 908 -25.87 -44.11 -9.62
N ARG A 909 -24.73 -44.39 -10.28
CA ARG A 909 -24.02 -43.40 -11.12
C ARG A 909 -24.74 -43.21 -12.44
N LEU A 910 -24.80 -41.96 -12.91
CA LEU A 910 -25.38 -41.66 -14.22
C LEU A 910 -24.49 -42.21 -15.33
N PRO A 911 -25.06 -42.77 -16.41
CA PRO A 911 -24.29 -43.12 -17.59
C PRO A 911 -23.59 -41.89 -18.16
N GLU A 912 -22.35 -42.07 -18.60
CA GLU A 912 -21.55 -41.04 -19.26
C GLU A 912 -22.29 -40.46 -20.47
N ASN A 913 -22.09 -39.17 -20.75
CA ASN A 913 -22.64 -38.52 -21.94
C ASN A 913 -24.17 -38.60 -22.06
N THR A 914 -24.90 -38.60 -20.93
CA THR A 914 -26.37 -38.55 -20.89
C THR A 914 -26.87 -37.30 -20.17
N ILE A 915 -28.07 -36.83 -20.53
CA ILE A 915 -28.81 -35.75 -19.85
C ILE A 915 -29.77 -36.35 -18.80
N LEU A 916 -29.87 -35.75 -17.61
CA LEU A 916 -30.78 -36.25 -16.56
C LEU A 916 -32.18 -35.67 -16.73
N LEU A 917 -33.18 -36.54 -16.66
CA LEU A 917 -34.59 -36.20 -16.57
C LEU A 917 -35.03 -36.39 -15.12
N GLU A 918 -35.19 -35.31 -14.38
CA GLU A 918 -35.57 -35.32 -12.96
C GLU A 918 -36.27 -34.01 -12.58
N GLY A 919 -37.14 -34.06 -11.56
CA GLY A 919 -37.90 -32.91 -11.09
C GLY A 919 -38.80 -32.32 -12.18
N ASP A 920 -38.62 -31.02 -12.46
CA ASP A 920 -39.37 -30.30 -13.49
C ASP A 920 -38.91 -30.62 -14.93
N ASN A 921 -37.73 -31.26 -15.10
CA ASN A 921 -37.19 -31.67 -16.39
C ASN A 921 -37.73 -33.05 -16.83
N LYS A 922 -39.06 -33.16 -16.98
CA LYS A 922 -39.75 -34.45 -17.26
C LYS A 922 -39.54 -34.96 -18.68
N THR A 923 -39.20 -34.06 -19.62
CA THR A 923 -38.91 -34.41 -21.00
C THR A 923 -37.49 -33.98 -21.38
N LEU A 924 -36.94 -34.59 -22.42
CA LEU A 924 -35.65 -34.16 -22.97
C LEU A 924 -35.68 -32.69 -23.39
N GLU A 925 -36.80 -32.19 -23.92
CA GLU A 925 -36.94 -30.77 -24.27
C GLU A 925 -36.77 -29.87 -23.04
N ASP A 926 -37.41 -30.21 -21.92
CA ASP A 926 -37.33 -29.43 -20.68
C ASP A 926 -35.91 -29.42 -20.12
N ALA A 927 -35.24 -30.58 -20.12
CA ALA A 927 -33.83 -30.67 -19.74
C ALA A 927 -32.92 -29.85 -20.67
N MET A 928 -33.18 -29.85 -21.98
CA MET A 928 -32.42 -29.05 -22.95
C MET A 928 -32.63 -27.53 -22.76
N LYS A 929 -33.78 -27.08 -22.23
CA LYS A 929 -33.97 -25.67 -21.82
C LYS A 929 -33.08 -25.27 -20.64
N GLN A 930 -32.60 -26.24 -19.86
CA GLN A 930 -31.65 -26.08 -18.75
C GLN A 930 -30.20 -26.37 -19.15
N THR A 931 -29.92 -26.48 -20.45
CA THR A 931 -28.63 -26.95 -20.95
C THR A 931 -27.83 -25.82 -21.60
N ASN A 932 -26.54 -25.76 -21.30
CA ASN A 932 -25.57 -24.89 -21.96
C ASN A 932 -24.55 -25.72 -22.74
N VAL A 933 -23.99 -25.14 -23.80
CA VAL A 933 -22.85 -25.71 -24.52
C VAL A 933 -21.66 -24.79 -24.33
N ILE A 934 -20.53 -25.39 -23.96
CA ILE A 934 -19.24 -24.73 -23.84
C ILE A 934 -18.35 -25.28 -24.94
N ALA A 935 -17.75 -24.39 -25.72
CA ALA A 935 -16.66 -24.73 -26.63
C ALA A 935 -15.41 -23.99 -26.16
N PHE A 936 -14.25 -24.63 -26.20
CA PHE A 936 -12.99 -23.95 -25.94
C PHE A 936 -11.87 -24.50 -26.79
N LEU A 937 -10.95 -23.60 -27.16
CA LEU A 937 -9.73 -23.93 -27.87
C LEU A 937 -8.59 -24.00 -26.87
N HIS A 938 -7.78 -25.04 -26.95
CA HIS A 938 -6.67 -25.25 -26.02
C HIS A 938 -5.49 -25.94 -26.69
N TYR A 939 -4.32 -25.85 -26.06
CA TYR A 939 -3.24 -26.78 -26.36
C TYR A 939 -3.41 -28.07 -25.55
N TYR A 940 -2.75 -29.13 -26.02
CA TYR A 940 -2.73 -30.40 -25.33
C TYR A 940 -1.30 -30.87 -25.07
N GLN A 941 -1.08 -31.34 -23.84
CA GLN A 941 0.09 -32.10 -23.46
C GLN A 941 -0.36 -33.16 -22.45
N GLU A 942 0.12 -34.39 -22.61
CA GLU A 942 -0.21 -35.47 -21.68
C GLU A 942 0.23 -35.08 -20.25
N LEU A 943 -0.70 -35.13 -19.30
CA LEU A 943 -0.45 -34.76 -17.91
C LEU A 943 0.36 -35.86 -17.19
N PRO A 944 1.21 -35.49 -16.21
CA PRO A 944 1.95 -36.46 -15.44
C PRO A 944 1.04 -37.29 -14.53
N THR A 945 1.54 -38.45 -14.15
CA THR A 945 0.99 -39.36 -13.13
C THR A 945 1.92 -39.40 -11.93
N ASN A 946 1.49 -39.98 -10.81
CA ASN A 946 2.40 -40.16 -9.66
C ASN A 946 3.63 -41.03 -10.00
N ASP A 947 3.54 -41.89 -11.01
CA ASP A 947 4.63 -42.79 -11.39
C ASP A 947 5.72 -42.10 -12.22
N ASN A 948 5.42 -40.93 -12.82
CA ASN A 948 6.34 -40.26 -13.73
C ASN A 948 6.42 -38.74 -13.55
N VAL A 949 5.86 -38.18 -12.47
CA VAL A 949 5.92 -36.74 -12.18
C VAL A 949 7.32 -36.33 -11.76
N GLU A 950 7.80 -35.22 -12.31
CA GLU A 950 9.11 -34.65 -11.99
C GLU A 950 9.00 -33.39 -11.12
N ASN A 951 10.08 -33.04 -10.43
CA ASN A 951 10.16 -31.73 -9.78
C ASN A 951 10.10 -30.63 -10.85
N ASN A 952 9.20 -29.66 -10.67
CA ASN A 952 8.91 -28.60 -11.65
C ASN A 952 8.44 -29.10 -13.03
N ASP A 953 7.69 -30.20 -13.09
CA ASP A 953 7.17 -30.78 -14.33
C ASP A 953 6.44 -29.73 -15.21
N LYS A 954 6.93 -29.56 -16.45
CA LYS A 954 6.41 -28.57 -17.40
C LYS A 954 5.08 -29.00 -18.04
N ARG A 955 4.75 -30.30 -18.04
CA ARG A 955 3.50 -30.83 -18.61
C ARG A 955 2.26 -30.23 -17.95
N LEU A 956 2.35 -29.88 -16.67
CA LEU A 956 1.29 -29.24 -15.89
C LEU A 956 0.88 -27.86 -16.41
N LEU A 957 1.76 -27.18 -17.17
CA LEU A 957 1.52 -25.87 -17.77
C LEU A 957 1.23 -25.96 -19.28
N GLY A 958 1.25 -27.17 -19.85
CA GLY A 958 1.14 -27.40 -21.29
C GLY A 958 -0.28 -27.43 -21.83
N ASN A 959 -1.31 -27.22 -21.01
CA ASN A 959 -2.71 -27.46 -21.37
C ASN A 959 -3.57 -26.18 -21.32
N GLU A 960 -2.97 -25.02 -21.55
CA GLU A 960 -3.65 -23.73 -21.49
C GLU A 960 -4.85 -23.62 -22.45
N VAL A 961 -5.90 -22.95 -21.97
CA VAL A 961 -7.07 -22.59 -22.76
C VAL A 961 -6.84 -21.22 -23.41
N LEU A 962 -6.93 -21.19 -24.74
CA LEU A 962 -6.65 -20.03 -25.57
C LEU A 962 -7.81 -19.05 -25.59
N ASN A 963 -9.04 -19.58 -25.71
CA ASN A 963 -10.29 -18.85 -25.51
C ASN A 963 -11.44 -19.85 -25.34
N ALA A 964 -12.55 -19.39 -24.77
CA ALA A 964 -13.76 -20.18 -24.56
C ALA A 964 -15.01 -19.43 -25.06
N ALA A 965 -16.12 -20.15 -25.18
CA ALA A 965 -17.44 -19.58 -25.42
C ALA A 965 -18.48 -20.47 -24.76
N GLN A 966 -19.48 -19.86 -24.12
CA GLN A 966 -20.62 -20.57 -23.53
C GLN A 966 -21.91 -19.99 -24.07
N ARG A 967 -22.87 -20.85 -24.45
CA ARG A 967 -24.19 -20.41 -24.86
C ARG A 967 -25.27 -21.41 -24.46
N ARG A 968 -26.43 -20.89 -24.05
CA ARG A 968 -27.65 -21.67 -23.82
C ARG A 968 -28.09 -22.35 -25.13
N VAL A 969 -28.60 -23.57 -25.04
CA VAL A 969 -29.17 -24.27 -26.20
C VAL A 969 -30.39 -23.51 -26.75
N SER A 970 -30.38 -23.26 -28.05
CA SER A 970 -31.51 -22.70 -28.80
C SER A 970 -32.44 -23.80 -29.30
N PHE A 971 -33.70 -23.46 -29.55
CA PHE A 971 -34.68 -24.33 -30.24
C PHE A 971 -34.99 -23.84 -31.66
N THR A 972 -34.33 -22.76 -32.09
CA THR A 972 -34.35 -22.27 -33.46
C THR A 972 -33.01 -22.56 -34.13
N SER A 973 -33.06 -23.02 -35.38
CA SER A 973 -31.86 -23.31 -36.16
C SER A 973 -31.06 -22.05 -36.44
N PHE A 974 -29.74 -22.16 -36.37
CA PHE A 974 -28.83 -21.12 -36.83
C PHE A 974 -28.49 -21.25 -38.33
N ASP A 975 -29.04 -22.25 -39.01
CA ASP A 975 -28.85 -22.53 -40.44
C ASP A 975 -29.32 -21.39 -41.38
N GLY A 976 -30.14 -20.46 -40.87
CA GLY A 976 -30.68 -19.32 -41.64
C GLY A 976 -29.80 -18.08 -41.70
N VAL A 977 -28.57 -18.10 -41.16
CA VAL A 977 -27.60 -17.01 -41.35
C VAL A 977 -26.43 -17.57 -42.13
N GLU A 978 -26.61 -17.71 -43.45
CA GLU A 978 -25.48 -17.82 -44.36
C GLU A 978 -24.57 -16.62 -44.12
N LYS A 979 -23.28 -16.90 -43.94
CA LYS A 979 -22.22 -15.91 -43.93
C LYS A 979 -22.28 -15.26 -45.32
N ILE A 980 -22.75 -14.01 -45.37
CA ILE A 980 -22.50 -13.12 -46.49
C ILE A 980 -20.99 -13.21 -46.73
N ALA A 981 -20.61 -13.77 -47.89
CA ALA A 981 -19.23 -13.80 -48.32
C ALA A 981 -18.68 -12.38 -48.11
N HIS A 982 -17.45 -12.28 -47.59
CA HIS A 982 -16.76 -11.01 -47.40
C HIS A 982 -16.69 -10.21 -48.71
N GLN A 983 -17.75 -9.51 -49.07
CA GLN A 983 -17.67 -8.25 -49.74
C GLN A 983 -17.40 -7.25 -48.62
N ASN A 984 -16.30 -6.50 -48.72
CA ASN A 984 -16.02 -5.39 -47.80
C ASN A 984 -17.10 -4.32 -47.98
N VAL A 985 -18.30 -4.53 -47.43
CA VAL A 985 -19.41 -3.60 -47.50
C VAL A 985 -19.26 -2.60 -46.36
N HIS A 986 -18.80 -1.41 -46.69
CA HIS A 986 -18.71 -0.27 -45.81
C HIS A 986 -19.93 0.63 -46.02
N VAL A 987 -20.67 0.83 -44.94
CA VAL A 987 -21.77 1.78 -44.87
C VAL A 987 -21.34 2.94 -43.97
N THR A 988 -21.16 4.12 -44.55
CA THR A 988 -20.65 5.32 -43.86
C THR A 988 -21.61 6.48 -43.99
N VAL A 989 -21.53 7.45 -43.07
CA VAL A 989 -22.23 8.74 -43.22
C VAL A 989 -21.27 9.75 -43.82
N GLN A 990 -21.65 10.33 -44.95
CA GLN A 990 -20.91 11.41 -45.59
C GLN A 990 -21.90 12.47 -46.06
N ASP A 991 -21.64 13.74 -45.73
CA ASP A 991 -22.51 14.88 -46.06
C ASP A 991 -23.98 14.68 -45.65
N GLY A 992 -24.20 14.09 -44.46
CA GLY A 992 -25.54 13.82 -43.93
C GLY A 992 -26.31 12.73 -44.69
N SER A 993 -25.64 11.88 -45.48
CA SER A 993 -26.28 10.78 -46.22
C SER A 993 -25.55 9.46 -46.01
N ILE A 994 -26.30 8.36 -46.03
CA ILE A 994 -25.74 7.00 -45.99
C ILE A 994 -25.12 6.69 -47.35
N GLN A 995 -23.84 6.34 -47.34
CA GLN A 995 -23.07 5.89 -48.49
C GLN A 995 -22.70 4.42 -48.33
N VAL A 996 -22.79 3.67 -49.42
CA VAL A 996 -22.44 2.24 -49.49
C VAL A 996 -21.41 2.06 -50.58
N ASN A 997 -20.29 1.42 -50.26
CA ASN A 997 -19.16 1.27 -51.19
C ASN A 997 -19.31 0.12 -52.21
N VAL A 998 -20.45 -0.57 -52.23
CA VAL A 998 -20.78 -1.64 -53.18
C VAL A 998 -22.15 -1.39 -53.83
N PRO A 999 -22.40 -1.92 -55.04
CA PRO A 999 -23.72 -1.84 -55.67
C PRO A 999 -24.80 -2.56 -54.86
N TYR A 1000 -25.97 -1.95 -54.75
CA TYR A 1000 -27.11 -2.47 -54.00
C TYR A 1000 -28.42 -2.30 -54.78
N THR A 1001 -29.40 -3.13 -54.47
CA THR A 1001 -30.75 -3.10 -55.06
C THR A 1001 -31.76 -2.39 -54.18
N ASP A 1002 -31.58 -2.42 -52.85
CA ASP A 1002 -32.44 -1.73 -51.89
C ASP A 1002 -31.63 -1.23 -50.68
N LEU A 1003 -31.97 -0.04 -50.16
CA LEU A 1003 -31.35 0.56 -48.98
C LEU A 1003 -32.42 1.23 -48.13
N GLN A 1004 -32.55 0.76 -46.89
CA GLN A 1004 -33.54 1.24 -45.93
C GLN A 1004 -32.83 1.63 -44.64
N VAL A 1005 -33.13 2.82 -44.11
CA VAL A 1005 -32.53 3.34 -42.88
C VAL A 1005 -33.61 3.43 -41.81
N TYR A 1006 -33.28 3.05 -40.59
CA TYR A 1006 -34.19 3.08 -39.44
C TYR A 1006 -33.57 3.85 -38.29
N ASP A 1007 -34.40 4.63 -37.60
CA ASP A 1007 -34.04 5.18 -36.29
C ASP A 1007 -34.05 4.08 -35.20
N MET A 1008 -33.56 4.41 -34.00
CA MET A 1008 -33.53 3.47 -32.88
C MET A 1008 -34.92 3.10 -32.34
N ALA A 1009 -35.99 3.78 -32.78
CA ALA A 1009 -37.37 3.41 -32.49
C ALA A 1009 -37.96 2.47 -33.56
N GLY A 1010 -37.16 2.05 -34.55
CA GLY A 1010 -37.55 1.12 -35.61
C GLY A 1010 -38.36 1.79 -36.74
N ARG A 1011 -38.41 3.12 -36.80
CA ARG A 1011 -39.12 3.85 -37.87
C ARG A 1011 -38.21 4.02 -39.06
N MET A 1012 -38.71 3.71 -40.25
CA MET A 1012 -37.98 3.93 -41.49
C MET A 1012 -37.86 5.45 -41.76
N ILE A 1013 -36.65 5.89 -42.08
CA ILE A 1013 -36.30 7.29 -42.37
C ILE A 1013 -35.57 7.40 -43.71
N SER A 1014 -35.44 8.63 -44.21
CA SER A 1014 -34.67 8.92 -45.42
C SER A 1014 -33.19 8.60 -45.23
N ALA A 1015 -32.54 8.06 -46.27
CA ALA A 1015 -31.10 7.83 -46.29
C ALA A 1015 -30.26 9.12 -46.46
N SER A 1016 -30.92 10.27 -46.67
CA SER A 1016 -30.33 11.61 -46.80
C SER A 1016 -30.93 12.58 -45.78
N GLY A 1017 -30.13 13.53 -45.30
CA GLY A 1017 -30.52 14.45 -44.23
C GLY A 1017 -30.44 13.82 -42.84
N ILE A 1018 -29.58 12.82 -42.66
CA ILE A 1018 -29.30 12.12 -41.42
C ILE A 1018 -28.70 13.10 -40.40
N GLN A 1019 -29.30 13.18 -39.21
CA GLN A 1019 -28.80 13.96 -38.09
C GLN A 1019 -27.84 13.14 -37.21
N GLU A 1020 -27.13 13.78 -36.29
CA GLU A 1020 -26.25 13.09 -35.33
C GLU A 1020 -27.05 12.05 -34.53
N GLY A 1021 -26.58 10.81 -34.51
CA GLY A 1021 -27.32 9.71 -33.91
C GLY A 1021 -26.93 8.31 -34.39
N VAL A 1022 -27.60 7.30 -33.85
CA VAL A 1022 -27.41 5.89 -34.20
C VAL A 1022 -28.57 5.43 -35.08
N TYR A 1023 -28.23 4.73 -36.17
CA TYR A 1023 -29.20 4.22 -37.14
C TYR A 1023 -28.92 2.76 -37.47
N ALA A 1024 -29.97 2.02 -37.79
CA ALA A 1024 -29.87 0.69 -38.40
C ALA A 1024 -30.09 0.82 -39.91
N VAL A 1025 -29.19 0.26 -40.71
CA VAL A 1025 -29.31 0.23 -42.17
C VAL A 1025 -29.53 -1.20 -42.61
N ARG A 1026 -30.66 -1.44 -43.30
CA ARG A 1026 -30.90 -2.66 -44.07
C ARG A 1026 -30.46 -2.40 -45.51
N LEU A 1027 -29.62 -3.27 -46.04
CA LEU A 1027 -29.07 -3.16 -47.37
C LEU A 1027 -29.29 -4.48 -48.11
N GLU A 1028 -29.86 -4.44 -49.30
CA GLU A 1028 -30.00 -5.58 -50.18
C GLU A 1028 -29.01 -5.43 -51.33
N LEU A 1029 -28.09 -6.39 -51.49
CA LEU A 1029 -27.08 -6.36 -52.55
C LEU A 1029 -27.63 -6.94 -53.85
N THR A 1030 -26.93 -6.67 -54.95
CA THR A 1030 -27.29 -7.18 -56.29
C THR A 1030 -27.25 -8.72 -56.43
N ASP A 1031 -26.61 -9.42 -55.48
CA ASP A 1031 -26.61 -10.88 -55.39
C ASP A 1031 -27.80 -11.45 -54.58
N GLY A 1032 -28.70 -10.58 -54.10
CA GLY A 1032 -29.88 -10.93 -53.30
C GLY A 1032 -29.60 -11.09 -51.80
N SER A 1033 -28.36 -10.87 -51.34
CA SER A 1033 -28.04 -10.90 -49.92
C SER A 1033 -28.56 -9.67 -49.17
N VAL A 1034 -29.03 -9.88 -47.94
CA VAL A 1034 -29.57 -8.82 -47.07
C VAL A 1034 -28.66 -8.61 -45.86
N ILE A 1035 -28.09 -7.42 -45.73
CA ILE A 1035 -27.22 -6.99 -44.62
C ILE A 1035 -28.02 -6.08 -43.68
N PHE A 1036 -27.82 -6.26 -42.37
CA PHE A 1036 -28.19 -5.27 -41.36
C PHE A 1036 -26.94 -4.75 -40.68
N THR A 1037 -26.73 -3.44 -40.69
CA THR A 1037 -25.57 -2.81 -40.05
C THR A 1037 -25.97 -1.59 -39.24
N LYS A 1038 -25.19 -1.31 -38.19
CA LYS A 1038 -25.34 -0.11 -37.36
C LYS A 1038 -24.41 0.97 -37.90
N VAL A 1039 -24.96 2.16 -38.11
CA VAL A 1039 -24.20 3.34 -38.54
C VAL A 1039 -24.35 4.43 -37.49
N ILE A 1040 -23.24 5.12 -37.19
CA ILE A 1040 -23.21 6.25 -36.27
C ILE A 1040 -22.95 7.50 -37.10
N ALA A 1041 -23.92 8.40 -37.17
CA ALA A 1041 -23.75 9.73 -37.71
C ALA A 1041 -23.16 10.60 -36.60
N LYS A 1042 -21.98 11.18 -36.84
CA LYS A 1042 -21.32 12.14 -35.96
C LYS A 1042 -21.55 13.56 -36.46
#